data_AF-A0A916Y136-F1
#
_entry.id   AF-A0A916Y136-F1
#
_cell.length_a   1.000
_cell.length_b   1.000
_cell.length_c   1.000
_cell.angle_alpha   90.00
_cell.angle_beta   90.00
_cell.angle_gamma   90.00
#
_symmetry.space_group_name_H-M   'P 1'
#
loop_
_entity.id
_entity.type
_entity.pdbx_description
1 polymer ?
#
loop_
_entity_poly.entity_id
_entity_poly.type
_entity_poly.pdbx_seq_one_letter_code
_entity_poly.pdbx_strand_id
1 'polypeptide(L)'
;MKKIYSLLVLFSITLAHAQNPADLDPGFNTAPIAINQYYNEATVLKIEAQADGKLLILTNTLVRIDENGVDHTFTTAFELNSNLTDFSIQPDGKIVVVGNFLSYAGISRKYIVRLNTDGSLDTTFEPVGNSFYVTSTTVPKQVVALADGKMLVFGPIPSYNNVTINGITRLNNDGSLDTSFVNTYNFATANSKFFVQPDGKILALSNANGGSTYNRLARYNSNGSYDSTFAQGNISTSETILAIALQNDGKVLLGGRFNSYSTSSADNIVRLEANGIVDPTFNVSTGFENSARLRSLLVQPDGKIVAAGDFNTYNGIASKGIVKLNSDGSKDATFESANGFGFESTVVNVGVNTLVWQPGDKVIAGGTIQFYEGFPIGRIVRINSDGSRDASFTNIRKGFDGQVNASALQPDGKILAAGNFERYTGIPTQKLVRLHADGSHDASFNLPALGFSENAAVPIGPYNNPVKTIVVQPDGKIVVGGDFIFFDGESQRGVVRLNSDGSKDTTFNIGTGFTSSAVLYGVRKMLLQPDGKIILFGNFDAYNSQSCPTIIRLNSDGSLDTTFTSSLVVPTASISDLYLQPDGKLLVGGNFQSTINGTFVTALVRLHPSGSLDTTFTSGVGSTVSNICTQADGKILIKLVQTWNGSAKIQRLNASGSLDNSFTYPPSSSPHNVFNFLLLPDGKLLNNYTSSSGFTKLERLNSNGSVDSSFDTGTLLSGSAFHLLLQPDGKIVATGNFRTYNGLPALRILRILNEHYYFITGTNKFDSNGNGCDAADPVFPNLNFQVSSTTNDFSYITNISGGYAIPVAAGDYTLTPVFENPSYFSVTPSSVTVSFPSQVSPLTQNFCISPIGNHPDLDVTILPLNVARPGFDSHYKIVYKNKGNQMQSGTVSLSYDDLVTDLVNSIPSFTTQTANTLNWNFAAMQPLETREIVVTLNLNTPTETPALNAGSILDFTAEISSVLTDETPEDNTVTLHQTVVNSFDPNDKTCLEGTQISIDQVGDYVHYMIRFENTGTYTAQNVNIVDLIDTSKYDINSLRPVSGSHPFVTKISDGNKAEFFFKDINLPFDDATNDGYVAFKIRTLASLQHGDSFSNSVSIYFDYNYPIDTELATTYIQTLGIPEFESKQYVTIYPNPTSGLLQLSREEDITISSLAIYNSLGQLVMTMPNMQNVSSIEVSSLQSGNYFIQIYSNKGVLTSKFIKF
;
A
#
# COMPACT_ATOMS: atom_id res chain seq x y z
N MET A 1 37.42 -28.93 36.64
CA MET A 1 36.93 -29.15 35.26
C MET A 1 35.63 -28.38 35.03
N LYS A 2 35.69 -27.08 34.68
CA LYS A 2 34.51 -26.29 34.23
C LYS A 2 34.84 -24.97 33.50
N LYS A 3 36.06 -24.87 32.93
CA LYS A 3 36.54 -23.72 32.12
C LYS A 3 37.31 -24.16 30.85
N ILE A 4 37.03 -25.35 30.33
CA ILE A 4 37.65 -25.91 29.11
C ILE A 4 36.55 -26.45 28.18
N TYR A 5 35.56 -25.61 27.90
CA TYR A 5 34.47 -25.87 26.93
C TYR A 5 34.08 -24.62 26.12
N SER A 6 34.83 -23.51 26.28
CA SER A 6 34.56 -22.21 25.67
C SER A 6 35.71 -21.74 24.75
N LEU A 7 36.64 -22.65 24.43
CA LEU A 7 37.89 -22.34 23.71
C LEU A 7 38.19 -23.35 22.58
N LEU A 8 37.18 -24.10 22.13
CA LEU A 8 37.31 -25.19 21.16
C LEU A 8 36.17 -25.20 20.10
N VAL A 9 35.49 -24.06 19.95
CA VAL A 9 34.54 -23.76 18.85
C VAL A 9 34.90 -22.41 18.20
N LEU A 10 36.21 -22.14 18.15
CA LEU A 10 36.86 -21.11 17.34
C LEU A 10 37.88 -21.86 16.47
N PHE A 11 38.03 -21.44 15.20
CA PHE A 11 38.70 -22.20 14.12
C PHE A 11 37.99 -23.49 13.65
N SER A 12 36.73 -23.32 13.20
CA SER A 12 36.15 -24.13 12.10
C SER A 12 35.33 -23.29 11.12
N ILE A 13 35.64 -21.99 10.97
CA ILE A 13 35.09 -21.17 9.88
C ILE A 13 36.04 -21.31 8.68
N THR A 14 35.87 -22.39 7.93
CA THR A 14 36.39 -22.46 6.57
C THR A 14 35.55 -21.54 5.68
N LEU A 15 36.11 -20.40 5.26
CA LEU A 15 35.53 -19.58 4.20
C LEU A 15 35.57 -20.36 2.89
N ALA A 16 34.50 -21.11 2.61
CA ALA A 16 34.34 -21.90 1.40
C ALA A 16 32.87 -22.24 1.14
N HIS A 17 32.09 -21.25 0.68
CA HIS A 17 31.01 -21.42 -0.30
C HIS A 17 30.72 -20.04 -0.91
N ALA A 18 31.32 -19.78 -2.07
CA ALA A 18 30.90 -18.68 -2.92
C ALA A 18 29.73 -19.17 -3.78
N GLN A 19 28.52 -18.78 -3.41
CA GLN A 19 27.33 -18.82 -4.26
C GLN A 19 26.57 -17.51 -4.05
N ASN A 20 25.94 -17.00 -5.11
CA ASN A 20 25.87 -15.56 -5.29
C ASN A 20 24.73 -14.88 -4.51
N PRO A 21 25.02 -13.92 -3.60
CA PRO A 21 24.02 -13.01 -3.05
C PRO A 21 23.94 -11.70 -3.85
N ALA A 22 24.62 -11.59 -5.00
CA ALA A 22 24.49 -10.40 -5.83
C ALA A 22 23.08 -10.24 -6.36
N ASP A 23 22.42 -11.37 -6.56
CA ASP A 23 21.04 -11.53 -6.93
C ASP A 23 20.14 -11.25 -5.69
N LEU A 24 20.49 -10.24 -4.86
CA LEU A 24 19.76 -9.62 -3.74
C LEU A 24 20.04 -8.06 -3.64
N ASP A 25 19.09 -7.11 -3.51
CA ASP A 25 19.38 -5.80 -2.84
C ASP A 25 19.62 -6.03 -1.32
N PRO A 26 20.03 -5.01 -0.52
CA PRO A 26 20.38 -5.19 0.90
C PRO A 26 19.47 -4.57 2.00
N GLY A 27 18.56 -3.62 1.75
CA GLY A 27 17.72 -2.93 2.77
C GLY A 27 16.24 -3.37 2.96
N PHE A 28 15.93 -4.52 3.57
CA PHE A 28 14.55 -5.01 3.82
C PHE A 28 14.44 -6.35 4.55
N ASN A 29 15.08 -7.39 4.03
CA ASN A 29 15.25 -8.66 4.74
C ASN A 29 15.96 -8.46 6.07
N THR A 30 16.80 -7.44 6.04
CA THR A 30 17.51 -6.80 7.14
C THR A 30 16.56 -6.02 8.06
N ALA A 31 15.41 -5.57 7.58
CA ALA A 31 14.41 -4.80 8.32
C ALA A 31 13.24 -5.67 8.86
N PRO A 32 12.57 -5.31 9.98
CA PRO A 32 11.75 -6.28 10.72
C PRO A 32 10.34 -5.84 11.16
N ILE A 33 9.78 -4.67 10.86
CA ILE A 33 8.56 -4.23 11.57
C ILE A 33 7.29 -5.05 11.21
N ALA A 34 7.00 -5.97 12.13
CA ALA A 34 5.77 -5.89 12.92
C ALA A 34 4.47 -6.47 12.35
N ILE A 35 4.44 -7.25 11.27
CA ILE A 35 3.18 -7.80 10.71
C ILE A 35 2.34 -8.73 11.70
N ASN A 36 2.59 -8.77 13.03
CA ASN A 36 1.77 -9.30 14.16
C ASN A 36 1.79 -8.43 15.50
N GLN A 37 1.70 -7.08 15.51
CA GLN A 37 0.98 -6.13 16.46
C GLN A 37 -0.52 -5.44 16.33
N TYR A 38 -1.61 -5.26 15.44
CA TYR A 38 -2.47 -5.59 14.13
C TYR A 38 -3.27 -7.13 13.79
N TYR A 39 -2.92 -8.16 12.91
CA TYR A 39 -2.86 -9.75 13.11
C TYR A 39 -3.84 -10.78 13.87
N ASN A 40 -4.46 -11.82 13.19
CA ASN A 40 -4.91 -13.23 13.54
C ASN A 40 -5.57 -14.16 12.38
N GLU A 41 -5.17 -15.45 12.17
CA GLU A 41 -5.28 -16.38 10.96
C GLU A 41 -6.39 -16.25 9.84
N ALA A 42 -5.95 -16.15 8.54
CA ALA A 42 -6.60 -16.23 7.17
C ALA A 42 -6.01 -15.27 6.01
N THR A 43 -6.66 -14.78 4.93
CA THR A 43 -6.24 -15.26 3.55
C THR A 43 -5.95 -14.36 2.25
N VAL A 44 -5.05 -13.33 2.10
CA VAL A 44 -4.65 -12.56 0.81
C VAL A 44 -5.34 -12.80 -0.54
N LEU A 45 -6.12 -11.87 -1.05
CA LEU A 45 -6.95 -11.94 -2.26
C LEU A 45 -6.93 -10.74 -3.27
N LYS A 46 -5.77 -10.10 -3.55
CA LYS A 46 -5.25 -9.52 -4.87
C LYS A 46 -4.40 -8.19 -4.78
N ILE A 47 -3.43 -7.88 -5.71
CA ILE A 47 -2.04 -7.26 -5.53
C ILE A 47 -1.45 -6.03 -6.27
N GLU A 48 -2.20 -5.18 -6.93
CA GLU A 48 -1.78 -4.05 -7.81
C GLU A 48 -1.05 -2.83 -7.27
N ALA A 49 -0.38 -2.03 -8.14
CA ALA A 49 0.35 -0.71 -8.04
C ALA A 49 -0.09 0.83 -8.36
N GLN A 50 -0.96 1.65 -7.72
CA GLN A 50 -1.44 3.09 -8.10
C GLN A 50 -0.75 4.15 -9.08
N ALA A 51 -0.13 5.31 -8.72
CA ALA A 51 0.54 6.34 -9.58
C ALA A 51 2.01 6.93 -9.30
N ASP A 52 2.63 6.89 -8.10
CA ASP A 52 3.91 7.54 -7.62
C ASP A 52 5.16 6.72 -7.01
N GLY A 53 5.59 5.55 -7.52
CA GLY A 53 6.71 4.69 -7.01
C GLY A 53 6.44 3.41 -6.17
N LYS A 54 5.31 3.25 -5.48
CA LYS A 54 5.36 2.65 -4.11
C LYS A 54 4.79 1.18 -3.88
N LEU A 55 3.81 0.84 -3.00
CA LEU A 55 3.07 -0.49 -2.80
C LEU A 55 1.55 -0.37 -2.30
N LEU A 56 0.62 -1.37 -2.13
CA LEU A 56 -0.85 -1.28 -1.70
C LEU A 56 -1.37 -2.52 -0.89
N ILE A 57 -2.66 -2.84 -0.59
CA ILE A 57 -3.18 -4.15 -0.04
C ILE A 57 -4.72 -4.36 -0.05
N LEU A 58 -5.29 -5.49 -0.56
CA LEU A 58 -6.72 -5.87 -0.50
C LEU A 58 -7.16 -6.61 0.74
N THR A 59 -6.38 -6.77 1.80
CA THR A 59 -6.73 -7.61 3.00
C THR A 59 -8.22 -7.84 3.37
N ASN A 60 -9.18 -6.92 3.16
CA ASN A 60 -10.63 -6.83 3.40
C ASN A 60 -11.10 -5.33 3.35
N THR A 61 -11.40 -4.56 4.47
CA THR A 61 -11.21 -3.09 4.91
C THR A 61 -10.31 -2.21 4.08
N LEU A 62 -9.51 -1.21 4.47
CA LEU A 62 -8.35 -0.75 3.68
C LEU A 62 -7.26 -0.22 4.66
N VAL A 63 -5.97 -0.19 4.30
CA VAL A 63 -4.75 0.36 5.00
C VAL A 63 -3.71 0.82 3.89
N ARG A 64 -2.52 1.49 4.07
CA ARG A 64 -1.33 1.93 3.17
C ARG A 64 0.07 1.37 3.62
N ILE A 65 1.22 2.08 3.59
CA ILE A 65 2.55 2.04 4.31
C ILE A 65 3.48 3.14 3.75
N ASP A 66 4.69 3.36 4.31
CA ASP A 66 5.82 4.12 3.73
C ASP A 66 6.95 3.21 3.17
N GLU A 67 7.93 3.58 2.32
CA GLU A 67 9.03 2.69 1.84
C GLU A 67 10.08 2.27 2.89
N ASN A 68 9.62 2.26 4.13
CA ASN A 68 10.36 2.30 5.38
C ASN A 68 9.62 1.59 6.53
N GLY A 69 8.28 1.57 6.48
CA GLY A 69 7.50 1.59 7.70
C GLY A 69 6.13 2.17 7.45
N VAL A 70 5.67 3.08 8.32
CA VAL A 70 4.26 3.47 8.43
C VAL A 70 3.97 4.87 7.86
N ASP A 71 3.33 4.91 6.69
CA ASP A 71 2.60 6.08 6.16
C ASP A 71 1.25 6.14 6.91
N HIS A 72 0.67 7.33 7.01
CA HIS A 72 -0.60 7.57 7.68
C HIS A 72 -1.36 8.77 7.02
N THR A 73 -0.95 9.19 5.80
CA THR A 73 -1.29 10.46 5.07
C THR A 73 -2.65 10.61 4.35
N PHE A 74 -3.71 9.89 4.73
CA PHE A 74 -4.91 9.61 3.90
C PHE A 74 -5.94 9.01 4.89
N THR A 75 -7.15 8.66 4.48
CA THR A 75 -8.05 7.84 5.32
C THR A 75 -8.85 6.84 4.51
N THR A 76 -9.49 5.92 5.23
CA THR A 76 -10.91 5.67 4.96
C THR A 76 -11.65 5.58 6.32
N ALA A 77 -12.95 5.25 6.39
CA ALA A 77 -13.69 5.62 7.62
C ALA A 77 -14.98 4.85 8.05
N PHE A 78 -15.08 3.48 7.97
CA PHE A 78 -17.02 1.38 7.46
C PHE A 78 -18.02 0.57 8.57
N GLU A 79 -19.20 0.94 9.12
CA GLU A 79 -19.75 0.55 10.51
C GLU A 79 -19.60 -0.87 11.23
N LEU A 80 -20.62 -1.75 11.52
CA LEU A 80 -20.50 -3.16 12.06
C LEU A 80 -21.32 -4.32 11.34
N ASN A 81 -20.72 -5.53 11.05
CA ASN A 81 -21.24 -6.80 10.38
C ASN A 81 -21.39 -7.03 8.80
N SER A 82 -20.43 -7.64 8.04
CA SER A 82 -20.29 -7.58 6.51
C SER A 82 -19.95 -8.84 5.60
N ASN A 83 -19.22 -8.79 4.44
CA ASN A 83 -18.19 -9.64 3.64
C ASN A 83 -17.70 -8.96 2.29
N LEU A 84 -16.39 -8.92 1.91
CA LEU A 84 -15.75 -7.80 1.12
C LEU A 84 -14.78 -8.39 -0.02
N THR A 85 -14.53 -7.95 -1.31
CA THR A 85 -14.04 -8.88 -2.44
C THR A 85 -13.12 -8.75 -3.80
N ASP A 86 -12.54 -7.68 -4.44
CA ASP A 86 -11.59 -7.62 -5.67
C ASP A 86 -10.90 -6.18 -6.01
N PHE A 87 -10.39 -5.57 -7.13
CA PHE A 87 -9.93 -4.13 -7.37
C PHE A 87 -9.31 -3.73 -8.79
N SER A 88 -9.03 -2.43 -9.25
CA SER A 88 -8.75 -1.84 -10.66
C SER A 88 -8.77 -0.27 -11.00
N ILE A 89 -7.91 0.41 -11.86
CA ILE A 89 -7.34 1.85 -11.91
C ILE A 89 -7.26 3.02 -13.08
N GLN A 90 -8.28 3.60 -13.79
CA GLN A 90 -8.31 4.09 -15.25
C GLN A 90 -7.63 5.38 -15.88
N PRO A 91 -8.21 6.55 -16.36
CA PRO A 91 -7.38 7.65 -16.95
C PRO A 91 -7.45 9.05 -16.31
N ASP A 92 -8.20 9.26 -15.22
CA ASP A 92 -8.31 10.55 -14.52
C ASP A 92 -7.61 10.54 -13.13
N GLY A 93 -8.24 10.02 -12.07
CA GLY A 93 -7.60 9.97 -10.74
C GLY A 93 -8.55 9.71 -9.56
N LYS A 94 -9.51 8.78 -9.72
CA LYS A 94 -10.51 8.41 -8.69
C LYS A 94 -10.44 6.90 -8.34
N ILE A 95 -11.49 6.12 -7.92
CA ILE A 95 -11.52 4.65 -7.51
C ILE A 95 -12.83 3.80 -7.74
N VAL A 96 -12.91 2.49 -7.35
CA VAL A 96 -13.82 1.37 -7.69
C VAL A 96 -14.06 0.18 -6.63
N VAL A 97 -13.80 0.15 -5.29
CA VAL A 97 -13.97 -1.06 -4.39
C VAL A 97 -15.37 -1.61 -4.59
N VAL A 98 -15.58 -2.92 -4.54
CA VAL A 98 -16.87 -3.57 -4.61
C VAL A 98 -17.35 -4.20 -3.27
N GLY A 99 -18.66 -4.30 -2.98
CA GLY A 99 -19.13 -4.63 -1.62
C GLY A 99 -20.52 -5.33 -1.48
N ASN A 100 -20.74 -5.96 -0.34
CA ASN A 100 -21.99 -6.40 0.36
C ASN A 100 -22.39 -5.08 1.13
N PHE A 101 -23.48 -4.25 1.22
CA PHE A 101 -23.52 -2.94 2.05
C PHE A 101 -24.86 -2.15 2.37
N LEU A 102 -24.81 -1.04 3.16
CA LEU A 102 -25.57 0.22 2.88
C LEU A 102 -24.79 1.47 2.40
N SER A 103 -23.57 1.78 2.87
CA SER A 103 -23.17 3.21 2.95
C SER A 103 -21.63 3.45 3.02
N TYR A 104 -21.19 4.69 3.29
CA TYR A 104 -19.91 5.01 3.94
C TYR A 104 -19.99 6.36 4.61
N ALA A 105 -19.39 6.51 5.79
CA ALA A 105 -19.52 7.71 6.60
C ALA A 105 -21.00 8.17 6.69
N GLY A 106 -21.92 7.20 6.76
CA GLY A 106 -23.37 7.38 6.75
C GLY A 106 -24.04 7.62 5.37
N ILE A 107 -23.29 7.81 4.30
CA ILE A 107 -23.83 8.12 2.97
C ILE A 107 -24.28 6.84 2.26
N SER A 108 -25.57 6.53 2.39
CA SER A 108 -26.15 5.44 1.61
C SER A 108 -26.25 5.84 0.15
N ARG A 109 -25.45 5.15 -0.65
CA ARG A 109 -25.79 4.86 -2.03
C ARG A 109 -26.03 3.37 -2.10
N LYS A 110 -26.66 2.83 -3.13
CA LYS A 110 -26.70 1.38 -3.32
C LYS A 110 -25.69 0.99 -4.41
N TYR A 111 -25.62 -0.28 -4.82
CA TYR A 111 -24.45 -1.18 -4.68
C TYR A 111 -23.07 -0.75 -5.24
N ILE A 112 -22.65 0.54 -5.36
CA ILE A 112 -21.75 1.10 -6.45
C ILE A 112 -21.34 2.66 -6.37
N VAL A 113 -20.11 3.15 -6.82
CA VAL A 113 -19.27 4.38 -6.32
C VAL A 113 -17.83 4.84 -6.96
N ARG A 114 -17.25 6.03 -7.31
CA ARG A 114 -15.80 6.31 -7.75
C ARG A 114 -15.00 7.57 -7.31
N LEU A 115 -13.86 7.38 -6.61
CA LEU A 115 -13.30 8.52 -5.88
C LEU A 115 -11.76 8.67 -5.73
N ASN A 116 -11.33 9.93 -5.59
CA ASN A 116 -10.01 10.59 -5.37
C ASN A 116 -8.74 9.79 -4.96
N THR A 117 -7.57 10.44 -4.90
CA THR A 117 -6.22 9.83 -4.67
C THR A 117 -5.80 9.62 -3.21
N ASP A 118 -6.61 10.00 -2.23
CA ASP A 118 -6.12 10.86 -1.16
C ASP A 118 -6.53 10.55 0.29
N GLY A 119 -7.77 10.12 0.56
CA GLY A 119 -8.32 10.24 1.91
C GLY A 119 -9.76 10.78 2.05
N SER A 120 -10.38 11.33 1.00
CA SER A 120 -11.73 11.93 1.07
C SER A 120 -12.70 11.61 -0.08
N LEU A 121 -13.98 11.43 0.25
CA LEU A 121 -15.11 11.11 -0.65
C LEU A 121 -15.28 12.06 -1.89
N ASP A 122 -15.00 11.58 -3.12
CA ASP A 122 -15.62 12.12 -4.35
C ASP A 122 -17.16 12.08 -4.28
N THR A 123 -17.75 13.08 -4.90
CA THR A 123 -19.18 13.33 -4.91
C THR A 123 -19.63 13.81 -6.29
N THR A 124 -18.72 13.83 -7.27
CA THR A 124 -18.99 14.10 -8.69
C THR A 124 -19.55 12.86 -9.37
N PHE A 125 -20.43 12.16 -8.65
CA PHE A 125 -20.99 10.90 -9.04
C PHE A 125 -22.50 10.92 -8.51
N GLU A 126 -23.47 10.15 -9.03
CA GLU A 126 -24.77 9.86 -8.35
C GLU A 126 -25.44 8.51 -8.80
N PRO A 127 -25.66 7.47 -7.96
CA PRO A 127 -26.25 6.21 -8.40
C PRO A 127 -27.75 6.28 -8.14
N VAL A 128 -28.41 6.97 -9.07
CA VAL A 128 -29.80 7.36 -8.96
C VAL A 128 -30.72 6.16 -8.71
N GLY A 129 -31.59 6.24 -7.70
CA GLY A 129 -32.60 5.24 -7.40
C GLY A 129 -32.20 4.24 -6.31
N ASN A 130 -32.89 3.10 -6.25
CA ASN A 130 -32.65 2.05 -5.26
C ASN A 130 -31.40 1.25 -5.68
N SER A 131 -30.25 1.92 -5.68
CA SER A 131 -29.08 1.73 -6.56
C SER A 131 -28.39 0.37 -6.57
N PHE A 132 -28.97 -0.65 -5.97
CA PHE A 132 -29.32 -1.98 -6.48
C PHE A 132 -30.19 -2.62 -5.34
N TYR A 133 -30.91 -3.75 -5.53
CA TYR A 133 -31.96 -4.26 -4.61
C TYR A 133 -32.43 -5.69 -4.96
N VAL A 134 -32.16 -6.68 -4.11
CA VAL A 134 -31.72 -8.04 -4.53
C VAL A 134 -32.15 -9.15 -3.55
N THR A 135 -31.83 -10.42 -3.80
CA THR A 135 -31.98 -11.55 -2.84
C THR A 135 -30.62 -12.07 -2.30
N SER A 136 -30.60 -12.73 -1.13
CA SER A 136 -29.36 -13.05 -0.37
C SER A 136 -28.27 -13.77 -1.17
N THR A 137 -28.62 -14.90 -1.81
CA THR A 137 -27.67 -15.78 -2.52
C THR A 137 -27.17 -15.20 -3.83
N THR A 138 -27.21 -13.89 -3.96
CA THR A 138 -27.32 -13.30 -5.28
C THR A 138 -26.70 -11.91 -5.32
N VAL A 139 -25.51 -11.85 -5.90
CA VAL A 139 -24.58 -10.76 -5.65
C VAL A 139 -23.61 -10.60 -6.85
N PRO A 140 -23.25 -9.40 -7.37
CA PRO A 140 -22.22 -9.11 -8.37
C PRO A 140 -20.77 -8.72 -8.06
N LYS A 141 -19.92 -9.58 -7.50
CA LYS A 141 -18.91 -10.34 -8.24
C LYS A 141 -17.80 -9.60 -9.04
N GLN A 142 -18.04 -8.80 -10.09
CA GLN A 142 -16.96 -8.28 -10.94
C GLN A 142 -17.03 -6.81 -11.43
N VAL A 143 -15.89 -6.17 -11.80
CA VAL A 143 -15.67 -4.84 -12.45
C VAL A 143 -14.18 -4.63 -12.85
N VAL A 144 -13.78 -3.83 -13.86
CA VAL A 144 -12.40 -3.54 -14.39
C VAL A 144 -12.16 -2.28 -15.32
N ALA A 145 -12.35 -0.99 -14.97
CA ALA A 145 -12.53 0.18 -15.88
C ALA A 145 -11.36 0.55 -16.82
N LEU A 146 -11.34 1.61 -17.64
CA LEU A 146 -10.18 1.87 -18.56
C LEU A 146 -10.22 3.17 -19.39
N ALA A 147 -9.28 3.35 -20.31
CA ALA A 147 -8.66 4.64 -20.62
C ALA A 147 -9.53 5.75 -21.27
N ASP A 148 -10.80 5.53 -21.65
CA ASP A 148 -11.73 6.60 -22.03
C ASP A 148 -12.61 7.12 -20.87
N GLY A 149 -12.33 6.67 -19.65
CA GLY A 149 -13.09 7.04 -18.44
C GLY A 149 -14.30 6.15 -18.18
N LYS A 150 -14.60 5.16 -19.03
CA LYS A 150 -15.78 4.29 -18.88
C LYS A 150 -15.53 3.01 -18.02
N MET A 151 -16.56 2.27 -17.59
CA MET A 151 -16.58 1.24 -16.53
C MET A 151 -17.91 0.43 -16.32
N LEU A 152 -17.93 -0.71 -15.61
CA LEU A 152 -18.95 -1.79 -15.65
C LEU A 152 -19.18 -2.63 -14.35
N VAL A 153 -20.29 -3.36 -14.11
CA VAL A 153 -20.51 -4.15 -12.86
C VAL A 153 -21.30 -5.48 -12.92
N PHE A 154 -20.92 -6.51 -12.15
CA PHE A 154 -21.24 -7.91 -12.53
C PHE A 154 -21.60 -9.02 -11.51
N GLY A 155 -22.62 -9.92 -11.66
CA GLY A 155 -23.11 -11.03 -10.75
C GLY A 155 -24.21 -12.02 -11.22
N PRO A 156 -25.37 -12.22 -10.49
CA PRO A 156 -26.78 -12.68 -10.92
C PRO A 156 -28.21 -11.92 -11.26
N ILE A 157 -28.51 -10.60 -11.55
CA ILE A 157 -29.74 -9.66 -11.41
C ILE A 157 -31.23 -9.98 -11.75
N PRO A 158 -32.22 -9.30 -11.07
CA PRO A 158 -33.61 -9.07 -11.50
C PRO A 158 -33.97 -7.67 -12.12
N SER A 159 -33.32 -6.52 -11.85
CA SER A 159 -33.05 -5.39 -12.79
C SER A 159 -31.81 -4.47 -12.56
N TYR A 160 -31.44 -3.56 -13.50
CA TYR A 160 -30.77 -2.27 -13.19
C TYR A 160 -31.75 -1.14 -13.36
N ASN A 161 -31.91 -0.19 -12.42
CA ASN A 161 -32.97 0.85 -12.41
C ASN A 161 -34.24 0.38 -13.16
N ASN A 162 -34.62 -0.88 -12.94
CA ASN A 162 -35.70 -1.62 -13.61
C ASN A 162 -35.54 -1.98 -15.11
N VAL A 163 -34.54 -1.47 -15.82
CA VAL A 163 -34.10 -1.86 -17.18
C VAL A 163 -33.66 -3.34 -17.23
N THR A 164 -33.85 -3.99 -18.38
CA THR A 164 -33.78 -5.46 -18.57
C THR A 164 -32.57 -5.96 -19.38
N ILE A 165 -31.55 -6.54 -18.73
CA ILE A 165 -30.14 -6.37 -19.17
C ILE A 165 -29.16 -7.55 -18.92
N ASN A 166 -29.61 -8.74 -19.26
CA ASN A 166 -28.94 -9.98 -19.65
C ASN A 166 -27.53 -10.21 -19.11
N GLY A 167 -27.40 -10.65 -17.88
CA GLY A 167 -26.11 -10.81 -17.24
C GLY A 167 -25.18 -9.58 -17.22
N ILE A 168 -25.49 -8.42 -17.89
CA ILE A 168 -24.58 -7.29 -18.18
C ILE A 168 -25.08 -6.06 -19.05
N THR A 169 -24.40 -4.89 -19.13
CA THR A 169 -25.13 -3.61 -18.96
C THR A 169 -24.38 -2.21 -19.26
N ARG A 170 -24.80 -1.01 -19.77
CA ARG A 170 -23.96 0.28 -19.75
C ARG A 170 -24.54 1.65 -19.24
N LEU A 171 -23.75 2.59 -18.71
CA LEU A 171 -24.06 4.01 -18.29
C LEU A 171 -22.92 4.96 -18.74
N ASN A 172 -22.93 6.30 -18.52
CA ASN A 172 -21.81 7.25 -18.81
C ASN A 172 -20.90 7.45 -17.54
N ASN A 173 -19.83 8.27 -17.47
CA ASN A 173 -18.96 8.34 -16.24
C ASN A 173 -19.65 9.16 -15.10
N ASP A 174 -21.00 9.13 -15.06
CA ASP A 174 -21.94 10.19 -14.61
C ASP A 174 -23.26 9.76 -13.89
N GLY A 175 -23.72 8.49 -13.88
CA GLY A 175 -24.82 7.98 -13.00
C GLY A 175 -25.83 7.00 -13.62
N SER A 176 -25.76 6.80 -14.93
CA SER A 176 -26.85 7.22 -15.81
C SER A 176 -27.59 6.11 -16.57
N LEU A 177 -27.23 5.88 -17.85
CA LEU A 177 -27.56 4.82 -18.81
C LEU A 177 -26.85 5.13 -20.14
N ASP A 178 -26.09 4.18 -20.68
CA ASP A 178 -25.32 4.30 -21.92
C ASP A 178 -25.78 3.10 -22.73
N THR A 179 -26.54 3.44 -23.73
CA THR A 179 -27.46 2.51 -24.35
C THR A 179 -26.97 2.18 -25.74
N SER A 180 -25.65 2.29 -26.01
CA SER A 180 -25.16 2.70 -27.33
C SER A 180 -25.34 1.72 -28.50
N PHE A 181 -26.46 0.96 -28.64
CA PHE A 181 -26.59 -0.46 -29.07
C PHE A 181 -28.10 -1.04 -28.98
N VAL A 182 -28.44 -2.37 -28.82
CA VAL A 182 -29.84 -3.02 -28.91
C VAL A 182 -30.31 -4.17 -27.89
N ASN A 183 -29.80 -5.44 -27.93
CA ASN A 183 -29.73 -6.59 -26.94
C ASN A 183 -30.40 -7.95 -27.32
N THR A 184 -29.83 -9.12 -26.92
CA THR A 184 -30.41 -10.48 -27.22
C THR A 184 -30.09 -11.70 -26.31
N TYR A 185 -29.09 -12.54 -26.66
CA TYR A 185 -29.07 -13.94 -26.22
C TYR A 185 -28.88 -14.11 -24.72
N ASN A 186 -29.66 -15.05 -24.21
CA ASN A 186 -29.82 -15.47 -22.83
C ASN A 186 -28.53 -16.11 -22.28
N PHE A 187 -27.66 -15.39 -21.52
CA PHE A 187 -26.44 -16.02 -20.94
C PHE A 187 -25.73 -15.61 -19.56
N ALA A 188 -26.10 -16.26 -18.41
CA ALA A 188 -25.70 -16.20 -16.97
C ALA A 188 -26.05 -17.46 -15.99
N THR A 189 -25.19 -18.32 -15.34
CA THR A 189 -25.58 -19.39 -14.28
C THR A 189 -24.64 -19.39 -13.01
N ALA A 190 -24.18 -20.35 -12.15
CA ALA A 190 -23.60 -20.04 -10.78
C ALA A 190 -22.05 -20.25 -10.34
N ASN A 191 -21.20 -19.23 -9.93
CA ASN A 191 -19.79 -19.08 -9.26
C ASN A 191 -18.27 -18.75 -9.79
N SER A 192 -17.82 -18.00 -10.84
CA SER A 192 -16.33 -17.58 -11.10
C SER A 192 -16.16 -16.24 -11.85
N LYS A 193 -15.07 -15.43 -12.06
CA LYS A 193 -14.00 -15.14 -13.13
C LYS A 193 -14.38 -14.61 -14.61
N PHE A 194 -14.12 -13.38 -15.13
CA PHE A 194 -14.20 -12.86 -16.58
C PHE A 194 -13.34 -11.59 -16.93
N PHE A 195 -12.92 -11.37 -18.21
CA PHE A 195 -11.84 -10.44 -18.68
C PHE A 195 -12.02 -9.71 -20.07
N VAL A 196 -11.70 -8.41 -20.25
CA VAL A 196 -11.80 -7.56 -21.51
C VAL A 196 -10.43 -7.13 -22.08
N GLN A 197 -10.34 -6.66 -23.34
CA GLN A 197 -9.17 -6.49 -24.25
C GLN A 197 -8.63 -5.17 -24.87
N PRO A 198 -7.31 -5.02 -25.12
CA PRO A 198 -6.72 -3.95 -25.94
C PRO A 198 -7.23 -3.60 -27.36
N ASP A 199 -8.36 -4.12 -27.89
CA ASP A 199 -9.18 -3.44 -28.93
C ASP A 199 -10.60 -2.99 -28.52
N GLY A 200 -11.19 -3.56 -27.46
CA GLY A 200 -12.64 -3.49 -27.21
C GLY A 200 -13.41 -4.82 -27.07
N LYS A 201 -12.82 -6.02 -27.22
CA LYS A 201 -13.51 -7.34 -27.12
C LYS A 201 -13.48 -8.07 -25.73
N ILE A 202 -14.20 -9.21 -25.50
CA ILE A 202 -14.70 -9.66 -24.13
C ILE A 202 -14.92 -11.15 -23.77
N LEU A 203 -14.62 -11.67 -22.58
CA LEU A 203 -14.60 -13.10 -22.29
C LEU A 203 -15.52 -13.80 -21.28
N ALA A 204 -15.84 -15.07 -21.56
CA ALA A 204 -16.56 -16.09 -20.78
C ALA A 204 -15.77 -17.25 -20.26
N LEU A 205 -16.40 -18.06 -19.39
CA LEU A 205 -15.83 -19.06 -18.52
C LEU A 205 -16.91 -19.96 -17.91
N SER A 206 -16.59 -21.12 -17.31
CA SER A 206 -17.40 -21.79 -16.27
C SER A 206 -16.80 -23.10 -15.67
N ASN A 207 -17.35 -23.68 -14.59
CA ASN A 207 -16.59 -24.07 -13.39
C ASN A 207 -17.16 -25.35 -12.66
N ALA A 208 -18.47 -25.57 -12.48
CA ALA A 208 -19.08 -26.59 -11.59
C ALA A 208 -19.58 -27.81 -12.36
N ASN A 209 -20.50 -28.54 -11.74
CA ASN A 209 -20.89 -29.89 -12.10
C ASN A 209 -22.41 -29.87 -12.21
N GLY A 210 -22.94 -29.97 -13.43
CA GLY A 210 -24.35 -29.65 -13.70
C GLY A 210 -24.83 -30.21 -15.03
N GLY A 211 -24.81 -31.54 -15.17
CA GLY A 211 -25.28 -32.23 -16.36
C GLY A 211 -24.19 -32.55 -17.38
N SER A 212 -24.51 -33.48 -18.28
CA SER A 212 -23.63 -33.89 -19.36
C SER A 212 -23.42 -32.73 -20.33
N THR A 213 -22.15 -32.57 -20.75
CA THR A 213 -21.78 -31.84 -21.97
C THR A 213 -22.18 -30.36 -21.96
N TYR A 214 -21.39 -29.50 -21.30
CA TYR A 214 -21.76 -28.09 -21.07
C TYR A 214 -20.66 -27.00 -21.27
N ASN A 215 -20.95 -25.99 -22.12
CA ASN A 215 -20.10 -25.00 -22.82
C ASN A 215 -19.48 -23.79 -22.03
N ARG A 216 -18.17 -23.63 -21.79
CA ARG A 216 -17.50 -22.76 -20.78
C ARG A 216 -16.48 -21.73 -21.28
N LEU A 217 -16.59 -21.18 -22.50
CA LEU A 217 -15.77 -20.09 -23.06
C LEU A 217 -16.46 -19.27 -24.17
N ALA A 218 -16.58 -17.94 -24.11
CA ALA A 218 -17.21 -17.13 -25.16
C ALA A 218 -16.88 -15.63 -25.15
N ARG A 219 -17.01 -14.96 -26.30
CA ARG A 219 -16.44 -13.62 -26.54
C ARG A 219 -16.83 -12.95 -27.87
N TYR A 220 -16.73 -11.63 -28.03
CA TYR A 220 -17.69 -10.58 -27.69
C TYR A 220 -17.14 -9.17 -28.01
N ASN A 221 -17.97 -8.25 -28.55
CA ASN A 221 -17.63 -6.97 -29.22
C ASN A 221 -17.19 -5.85 -28.28
N SER A 222 -16.66 -4.78 -28.85
CA SER A 222 -16.76 -3.42 -28.30
C SER A 222 -18.21 -2.94 -27.94
N ASN A 223 -19.27 -3.79 -28.04
CA ASN A 223 -20.65 -3.36 -28.32
C ASN A 223 -22.02 -4.17 -28.22
N GLY A 224 -22.36 -5.37 -27.65
CA GLY A 224 -23.74 -6.02 -27.29
C GLY A 224 -24.99 -7.03 -27.89
N SER A 225 -25.45 -7.87 -28.94
CA SER A 225 -25.34 -8.68 -30.30
C SER A 225 -24.21 -9.67 -30.88
N TYR A 226 -24.35 -11.02 -30.81
CA TYR A 226 -23.40 -12.19 -31.04
C TYR A 226 -22.45 -12.15 -32.31
N ASP A 227 -21.19 -12.61 -32.24
CA ASP A 227 -20.19 -12.63 -33.36
C ASP A 227 -19.88 -14.01 -33.87
N SER A 228 -20.54 -14.42 -34.94
CA SER A 228 -20.31 -15.66 -35.65
C SER A 228 -18.89 -15.84 -36.22
N THR A 229 -17.83 -15.39 -35.54
CA THR A 229 -16.46 -15.75 -35.83
C THR A 229 -15.41 -15.98 -34.69
N PHE A 230 -15.47 -17.00 -33.80
CA PHE A 230 -14.27 -17.90 -33.51
C PHE A 230 -14.37 -19.38 -32.91
N ALA A 231 -13.37 -20.25 -32.81
CA ALA A 231 -13.60 -21.71 -32.60
C ALA A 231 -13.63 -22.28 -31.16
N GLN A 232 -14.68 -23.07 -30.86
CA GLN A 232 -15.10 -23.71 -29.59
C GLN A 232 -14.27 -24.93 -29.06
N GLY A 233 -14.62 -25.43 -27.87
CA GLY A 233 -14.03 -26.48 -27.00
C GLY A 233 -14.95 -26.89 -25.88
N ASN A 234 -14.60 -27.90 -25.05
CA ASN A 234 -15.39 -28.60 -24.01
C ASN A 234 -14.80 -29.79 -23.08
N ILE A 235 -14.41 -29.72 -21.77
CA ILE A 235 -13.62 -30.83 -21.06
C ILE A 235 -14.53 -32.03 -20.64
N SER A 236 -14.04 -33.10 -20.00
CA SER A 236 -14.83 -33.91 -19.04
C SER A 236 -15.34 -33.08 -17.84
N THR A 237 -16.21 -33.63 -17.00
CA THR A 237 -16.97 -32.90 -15.96
C THR A 237 -16.49 -33.06 -14.51
N SER A 238 -15.41 -33.80 -14.22
CA SER A 238 -14.99 -34.25 -12.86
C SER A 238 -13.88 -33.47 -12.12
N GLU A 239 -13.57 -32.24 -12.53
CA GLU A 239 -12.20 -31.72 -12.49
C GLU A 239 -12.18 -30.18 -12.67
N THR A 240 -11.03 -29.49 -12.57
CA THR A 240 -11.07 -28.04 -12.33
C THR A 240 -9.99 -27.23 -13.02
N ILE A 241 -9.93 -25.96 -12.65
CA ILE A 241 -9.35 -24.83 -13.35
C ILE A 241 -9.32 -23.71 -12.34
N LEU A 242 -8.19 -23.03 -12.11
CA LEU A 242 -8.16 -22.14 -10.94
C LEU A 242 -7.42 -20.79 -11.13
N ALA A 243 -6.70 -20.52 -12.25
CA ALA A 243 -5.90 -19.34 -12.55
C ALA A 243 -6.16 -18.38 -13.77
N ILE A 244 -5.38 -17.24 -14.01
CA ILE A 244 -5.41 -16.27 -15.17
C ILE A 244 -4.66 -14.81 -15.40
N ALA A 245 -4.30 -14.30 -16.66
CA ALA A 245 -3.74 -12.98 -17.18
C ALA A 245 -4.13 -12.23 -18.57
N LEU A 246 -3.23 -11.48 -19.31
CA LEU A 246 -3.43 -10.60 -20.57
C LEU A 246 -2.36 -10.43 -21.77
N GLN A 247 -2.65 -10.49 -23.11
CA GLN A 247 -1.65 -10.48 -24.26
C GLN A 247 -1.47 -9.10 -24.94
N ASN A 248 -0.28 -8.93 -25.54
CA ASN A 248 0.23 -7.80 -26.32
C ASN A 248 0.36 -8.02 -27.84
N ASP A 249 -0.26 -9.06 -28.43
CA ASP A 249 -0.09 -9.43 -29.86
C ASP A 249 -1.35 -9.99 -30.58
N GLY A 250 -2.16 -10.82 -29.91
CA GLY A 250 -3.02 -11.75 -30.61
C GLY A 250 -3.26 -13.16 -30.04
N LYS A 251 -2.84 -13.56 -28.80
CA LYS A 251 -2.88 -14.99 -28.31
C LYS A 251 -3.15 -15.15 -26.79
N VAL A 252 -3.18 -16.37 -26.15
CA VAL A 252 -3.78 -16.81 -24.83
C VAL A 252 -3.58 -18.32 -24.38
N LEU A 253 -2.81 -18.64 -23.30
CA LEU A 253 -2.23 -19.95 -22.71
C LEU A 253 -2.78 -20.98 -21.59
N LEU A 254 -3.98 -21.57 -21.52
CA LEU A 254 -4.85 -22.01 -20.38
C LEU A 254 -4.56 -23.06 -19.25
N GLY A 255 -4.38 -22.92 -17.88
CA GLY A 255 -4.20 -24.05 -16.82
C GLY A 255 -4.55 -24.22 -15.25
N GLY A 256 -4.91 -25.44 -14.71
CA GLY A 256 -5.91 -25.72 -13.60
C GLY A 256 -6.04 -27.01 -12.72
N ARG A 257 -6.90 -27.98 -13.09
CA ARG A 257 -6.99 -29.45 -12.72
C ARG A 257 -7.84 -30.40 -13.64
N PHE A 258 -8.35 -30.01 -14.84
CA PHE A 258 -9.23 -30.74 -15.80
C PHE A 258 -8.78 -32.15 -16.34
N ASN A 259 -9.26 -32.70 -17.50
CA ASN A 259 -8.62 -33.79 -18.33
C ASN A 259 -8.90 -33.91 -19.90
N SER A 260 -9.27 -32.93 -20.77
CA SER A 260 -9.27 -33.11 -22.30
C SER A 260 -9.49 -31.90 -23.30
N TYR A 261 -8.54 -31.12 -23.93
CA TYR A 261 -8.82 -29.98 -24.93
C TYR A 261 -9.25 -30.23 -26.37
N SER A 262 -10.26 -31.05 -26.55
CA SER A 262 -10.59 -31.63 -27.83
C SER A 262 -9.92 -32.97 -27.85
N THR A 263 -8.79 -33.09 -28.54
CA THR A 263 -8.29 -34.35 -29.08
C THR A 263 -6.80 -34.69 -28.83
N SER A 264 -5.92 -33.79 -28.34
CA SER A 264 -4.44 -34.02 -28.24
C SER A 264 -3.69 -33.51 -26.98
N SER A 265 -3.66 -34.20 -25.82
CA SER A 265 -2.75 -33.95 -24.66
C SER A 265 -2.48 -32.50 -24.17
N ALA A 266 -3.29 -32.04 -23.21
CA ALA A 266 -3.29 -30.70 -22.60
C ALA A 266 -2.98 -30.72 -21.10
N ASP A 267 -2.75 -31.86 -20.51
CA ASP A 267 -2.56 -32.25 -19.11
C ASP A 267 -2.24 -31.11 -18.06
N ASN A 268 -3.00 -30.01 -17.82
CA ASN A 268 -3.05 -28.62 -17.20
C ASN A 268 -2.87 -27.37 -18.04
N ILE A 269 -2.81 -27.36 -19.34
CA ILE A 269 -2.86 -26.13 -20.13
C ILE A 269 -3.16 -26.29 -21.61
N VAL A 270 -3.43 -25.23 -22.38
CA VAL A 270 -2.88 -25.06 -23.76
C VAL A 270 -3.18 -23.65 -24.36
N ARG A 271 -2.48 -23.18 -25.43
CA ARG A 271 -2.42 -21.79 -25.91
C ARG A 271 -3.14 -21.64 -27.22
N LEU A 272 -3.62 -20.44 -27.44
CA LEU A 272 -4.40 -20.05 -28.59
C LEU A 272 -4.20 -18.60 -28.93
N GLU A 273 -4.66 -18.20 -30.09
CA GLU A 273 -4.47 -16.95 -30.82
C GLU A 273 -5.75 -16.09 -30.88
N ALA A 274 -5.92 -15.42 -32.01
CA ALA A 274 -7.09 -14.69 -32.42
C ALA A 274 -8.34 -15.49 -32.90
N ASN A 275 -8.23 -16.51 -33.78
CA ASN A 275 -9.38 -17.23 -34.44
C ASN A 275 -9.72 -18.77 -34.23
N GLY A 276 -8.85 -19.79 -34.37
CA GLY A 276 -9.19 -21.23 -34.06
C GLY A 276 -8.21 -22.32 -33.44
N ILE A 277 -7.55 -23.28 -34.16
CA ILE A 277 -6.76 -24.49 -33.71
C ILE A 277 -5.52 -24.10 -32.83
N VAL A 278 -4.63 -25.06 -32.70
CA VAL A 278 -3.70 -25.41 -31.65
C VAL A 278 -2.61 -26.22 -32.38
N ASP A 279 -2.16 -25.65 -33.49
CA ASP A 279 -1.32 -26.27 -34.51
C ASP A 279 -0.03 -25.46 -34.62
N PRO A 280 0.66 -25.45 -35.74
CA PRO A 280 2.77 -25.99 -35.60
C PRO A 280 3.23 -25.76 -34.13
N THR A 281 3.99 -24.73 -33.69
CA THR A 281 5.12 -24.72 -32.69
C THR A 281 5.17 -25.59 -31.38
N PHE A 282 4.59 -26.79 -31.37
CA PHE A 282 4.37 -27.78 -30.30
C PHE A 282 5.66 -28.18 -29.52
N ASN A 283 5.83 -27.87 -28.21
CA ASN A 283 6.15 -28.96 -27.22
C ASN A 283 6.36 -28.76 -25.70
N VAL A 284 5.66 -29.63 -25.00
CA VAL A 284 5.61 -29.75 -23.56
C VAL A 284 6.44 -30.88 -22.95
N SER A 285 7.07 -31.69 -23.80
CA SER A 285 6.79 -33.12 -23.92
C SER A 285 6.16 -33.96 -22.79
N THR A 286 6.60 -33.92 -21.51
CA THR A 286 6.12 -34.87 -20.48
C THR A 286 5.82 -34.35 -19.09
N GLY A 287 6.78 -33.83 -18.36
CA GLY A 287 6.78 -33.87 -16.89
C GLY A 287 6.01 -34.99 -16.14
N PHE A 288 5.29 -34.57 -15.08
CA PHE A 288 4.56 -35.10 -13.85
C PHE A 288 4.14 -36.57 -13.46
N GLU A 289 3.77 -36.73 -12.17
CA GLU A 289 2.72 -37.61 -11.58
C GLU A 289 1.32 -36.91 -11.58
N ASN A 290 0.38 -37.05 -10.59
CA ASN A 290 -1.09 -36.89 -10.82
C ASN A 290 -2.13 -36.23 -9.79
N SER A 291 -1.76 -35.25 -8.93
CA SER A 291 -2.55 -34.44 -7.96
C SER A 291 -3.08 -32.98 -8.24
N ALA A 292 -2.38 -32.07 -8.95
CA ALA A 292 -2.32 -30.62 -8.64
C ALA A 292 -3.48 -29.70 -9.00
N ARG A 293 -3.49 -28.51 -8.39
CA ARG A 293 -4.40 -27.39 -8.66
C ARG A 293 -3.62 -26.12 -9.06
N LEU A 294 -4.16 -25.17 -9.84
CA LEU A 294 -3.39 -24.07 -10.49
C LEU A 294 -4.11 -22.70 -10.52
N ARG A 295 -3.64 -21.63 -9.82
CA ARG A 295 -4.54 -20.54 -9.32
C ARG A 295 -4.51 -18.98 -9.69
N SER A 296 -3.51 -18.27 -10.24
CA SER A 296 -3.70 -17.20 -11.28
C SER A 296 -2.54 -17.12 -12.28
N LEU A 297 -2.69 -16.27 -13.33
CA LEU A 297 -1.67 -16.09 -14.34
C LEU A 297 -1.16 -14.63 -14.41
N LEU A 298 0.12 -14.27 -14.65
CA LEU A 298 0.47 -13.01 -15.36
C LEU A 298 1.37 -12.89 -16.59
N VAL A 299 2.02 -11.73 -16.86
CA VAL A 299 2.37 -11.06 -18.17
C VAL A 299 3.35 -9.90 -17.89
N GLN A 300 4.25 -9.55 -18.80
CA GLN A 300 5.26 -8.47 -18.88
C GLN A 300 5.68 -8.24 -20.38
N PRO A 301 6.07 -7.08 -20.90
CA PRO A 301 6.05 -6.80 -22.37
C PRO A 301 6.58 -7.78 -23.46
N ASP A 302 7.42 -8.80 -23.21
CA ASP A 302 8.34 -9.43 -24.18
C ASP A 302 7.87 -10.59 -25.07
N GLY A 303 7.14 -11.58 -24.52
CA GLY A 303 7.66 -12.92 -24.80
C GLY A 303 7.05 -14.05 -23.97
N LYS A 304 6.99 -13.93 -22.66
CA LYS A 304 7.36 -15.07 -21.83
C LYS A 304 6.40 -15.56 -20.66
N ILE A 305 5.05 -15.61 -20.55
CA ILE A 305 4.12 -16.20 -19.50
C ILE A 305 3.70 -15.61 -18.08
N VAL A 306 3.38 -16.39 -16.97
CA VAL A 306 2.62 -16.34 -15.61
C VAL A 306 1.77 -17.53 -15.17
N ALA A 307 2.05 -18.79 -14.79
CA ALA A 307 1.08 -19.67 -14.01
C ALA A 307 0.92 -19.75 -12.47
N ALA A 308 0.25 -20.76 -11.86
CA ALA A 308 -0.02 -20.87 -10.40
C ALA A 308 -0.43 -22.28 -9.86
N GLY A 309 -0.73 -22.42 -8.55
CA GLY A 309 -1.57 -23.34 -7.67
C GLY A 309 -0.93 -24.36 -6.70
N ASP A 310 -1.70 -25.33 -6.19
CA ASP A 310 -1.37 -26.53 -5.40
C ASP A 310 -0.76 -27.68 -6.24
N PHE A 311 0.35 -27.40 -6.92
CA PHE A 311 1.47 -28.36 -7.12
C PHE A 311 2.75 -28.68 -5.98
N ASN A 312 2.74 -30.02 -6.48
CA ASN A 312 3.68 -31.17 -6.71
C ASN A 312 4.66 -30.83 -7.90
N THR A 313 6.00 -31.02 -7.87
CA THR A 313 7.02 -31.61 -8.84
C THR A 313 7.37 -30.77 -10.29
N TYR A 314 8.13 -30.97 -11.53
CA TYR A 314 7.87 -31.49 -13.11
C TYR A 314 8.00 -33.03 -13.85
N ASN A 315 7.55 -34.32 -13.43
CA ASN A 315 8.17 -35.75 -13.21
C ASN A 315 8.67 -36.15 -11.72
N GLY A 316 9.89 -36.41 -11.13
CA GLY A 316 11.39 -36.26 -11.23
C GLY A 316 12.03 -35.02 -10.50
N ILE A 317 13.11 -34.28 -10.89
CA ILE A 317 13.84 -33.13 -10.20
C ILE A 317 13.11 -31.79 -9.76
N ALA A 318 13.78 -30.80 -9.12
CA ALA A 318 13.28 -29.90 -8.02
C ALA A 318 12.67 -28.51 -8.30
N SER A 319 11.64 -28.04 -7.54
CA SER A 319 11.02 -26.70 -7.28
C SER A 319 9.50 -26.52 -6.97
N LYS A 320 8.93 -27.07 -5.88
CA LYS A 320 7.53 -26.78 -5.50
C LYS A 320 7.09 -25.29 -5.76
N GLY A 321 5.83 -24.99 -6.04
CA GLY A 321 5.23 -23.69 -5.72
C GLY A 321 5.16 -22.49 -6.72
N ILE A 322 6.25 -22.06 -7.35
CA ILE A 322 6.23 -21.03 -8.44
C ILE A 322 6.47 -21.71 -9.81
N VAL A 323 6.59 -21.01 -10.91
CA VAL A 323 7.29 -21.42 -12.14
C VAL A 323 7.67 -20.10 -12.82
N LYS A 324 8.20 -20.18 -14.03
CA LYS A 324 8.53 -19.16 -15.05
C LYS A 324 9.25 -20.09 -16.16
N LEU A 325 8.88 -20.20 -17.46
CA LEU A 325 9.43 -21.09 -18.56
C LEU A 325 9.09 -20.84 -20.08
N ASN A 326 10.11 -20.42 -20.85
CA ASN A 326 10.23 -19.80 -22.20
C ASN A 326 9.08 -19.12 -22.92
N SER A 327 9.44 -18.19 -23.82
CA SER A 327 8.49 -17.53 -24.72
C SER A 327 7.72 -18.57 -25.50
N ASP A 328 8.29 -19.75 -25.57
CA ASP A 328 7.77 -20.89 -26.22
C ASP A 328 7.62 -22.15 -25.32
N GLY A 329 7.98 -22.15 -24.03
CA GLY A 329 7.37 -23.05 -23.02
C GLY A 329 8.23 -24.01 -22.24
N SER A 330 9.40 -24.33 -22.73
CA SER A 330 10.43 -25.03 -21.99
C SER A 330 10.61 -24.27 -20.72
N LYS A 331 10.93 -24.92 -19.61
CA LYS A 331 12.12 -24.61 -18.82
C LYS A 331 12.40 -23.14 -18.56
N ASP A 332 12.68 -22.71 -17.37
CA ASP A 332 13.63 -21.61 -17.25
C ASP A 332 14.88 -22.16 -16.45
N ALA A 333 16.17 -21.73 -16.65
CA ALA A 333 17.49 -21.89 -15.90
C ALA A 333 18.26 -20.86 -14.96
N THR A 334 18.93 -19.76 -15.35
CA THR A 334 19.09 -18.47 -14.59
C THR A 334 17.91 -18.07 -13.72
N PHE A 335 17.78 -18.63 -12.53
CA PHE A 335 16.83 -18.46 -11.40
C PHE A 335 17.35 -19.54 -10.43
N GLU A 336 17.91 -20.68 -10.91
CA GLU A 336 19.09 -21.40 -10.32
C GLU A 336 20.22 -20.49 -9.86
N SER A 337 21.26 -20.89 -9.07
CA SER A 337 21.64 -22.15 -8.38
C SER A 337 22.33 -22.03 -6.96
N ALA A 338 22.42 -20.86 -6.29
CA ALA A 338 22.87 -20.56 -4.89
C ALA A 338 22.05 -21.04 -3.65
N ASN A 339 21.05 -20.28 -3.15
CA ASN A 339 20.31 -20.49 -1.89
C ASN A 339 19.14 -21.46 -2.00
N GLY A 340 18.05 -20.98 -2.60
CA GLY A 340 17.11 -21.76 -3.36
C GLY A 340 16.20 -22.63 -2.57
N PHE A 341 15.24 -23.24 -3.22
CA PHE A 341 14.28 -22.51 -4.00
C PHE A 341 12.86 -22.95 -3.64
N GLY A 342 11.82 -22.09 -3.58
CA GLY A 342 10.39 -22.32 -3.19
C GLY A 342 9.92 -22.67 -1.73
N PHE A 343 8.83 -22.07 -1.18
CA PHE A 343 8.18 -22.16 0.17
C PHE A 343 7.05 -23.24 0.60
N GLU A 344 7.05 -24.04 1.69
CA GLU A 344 6.10 -25.16 1.99
C GLU A 344 4.87 -24.82 2.85
N SER A 345 4.14 -25.87 3.24
CA SER A 345 3.80 -26.04 4.66
C SER A 345 4.08 -27.47 5.13
N THR A 346 4.20 -27.65 6.45
CA THR A 346 3.95 -28.94 7.15
C THR A 346 2.45 -29.32 7.12
N VAL A 347 1.70 -28.87 6.12
CA VAL A 347 0.23 -28.89 6.00
C VAL A 347 -0.13 -29.21 4.55
N VAL A 348 -1.19 -29.99 4.34
CA VAL A 348 -1.61 -30.51 3.02
C VAL A 348 -2.56 -29.55 2.28
N ASN A 349 -2.66 -29.69 0.96
CA ASN A 349 -3.42 -28.79 0.06
C ASN A 349 -2.98 -27.33 0.15
N VAL A 350 -1.68 -27.13 0.36
CA VAL A 350 -1.09 -25.80 0.31
C VAL A 350 -0.73 -25.50 -1.15
N GLY A 351 -1.35 -24.46 -1.72
CA GLY A 351 -1.25 -24.05 -3.11
C GLY A 351 -1.30 -22.54 -3.30
N VAL A 352 -0.69 -22.05 -4.39
CA VAL A 352 -0.78 -20.63 -4.82
C VAL A 352 -2.23 -20.22 -4.83
N ASN A 353 -2.57 -18.95 -4.95
CA ASN A 353 -3.89 -18.66 -5.49
C ASN A 353 -4.06 -17.70 -6.67
N THR A 354 -3.01 -17.08 -7.24
CA THR A 354 -3.19 -15.89 -8.12
C THR A 354 -1.91 -15.23 -8.72
N LEU A 355 -1.85 -13.98 -9.31
CA LEU A 355 -0.73 -13.44 -10.18
C LEU A 355 -0.78 -12.04 -11.01
N VAL A 356 0.33 -11.30 -11.49
CA VAL A 356 0.36 -9.87 -12.19
C VAL A 356 1.63 -9.02 -12.82
N TRP A 357 1.54 -7.66 -13.17
CA TRP A 357 2.44 -6.67 -13.97
C TRP A 357 2.56 -5.14 -13.55
N GLN A 358 3.74 -4.52 -13.34
CA GLN A 358 4.16 -3.09 -13.57
C GLN A 358 5.71 -2.84 -13.88
N PRO A 359 6.22 -1.82 -14.59
CA PRO A 359 7.46 -1.85 -15.46
C PRO A 359 8.88 -2.32 -15.00
N GLY A 360 9.61 -3.06 -15.85
CA GLY A 360 11.09 -3.20 -15.76
C GLY A 360 11.64 -4.50 -15.15
N ASP A 361 10.72 -5.45 -14.86
CA ASP A 361 10.89 -6.91 -14.72
C ASP A 361 10.26 -7.57 -13.45
N LYS A 362 9.54 -6.87 -12.52
CA LYS A 362 9.46 -7.15 -11.04
C LYS A 362 8.31 -7.83 -10.16
N VAL A 363 8.24 -9.16 -9.85
CA VAL A 363 6.98 -9.95 -9.87
C VAL A 363 6.26 -10.72 -8.61
N ILE A 364 5.28 -10.27 -7.70
CA ILE A 364 4.39 -10.89 -6.52
C ILE A 364 3.77 -12.34 -6.43
N ALA A 365 3.82 -13.08 -5.27
CA ALA A 365 3.95 -14.58 -5.04
C ALA A 365 3.37 -15.52 -3.85
N GLY A 366 2.08 -15.76 -3.45
CA GLY A 366 1.64 -16.55 -2.23
C GLY A 366 0.44 -17.60 -2.20
N GLY A 367 -0.14 -17.96 -1.03
CA GLY A 367 -1.28 -18.92 -0.82
C GLY A 367 -1.71 -19.27 0.66
N THR A 368 -2.27 -20.45 0.89
CA THR A 368 -2.44 -21.27 2.15
C THR A 368 -1.26 -21.54 3.19
N ILE A 369 -0.32 -20.64 3.48
CA ILE A 369 1.15 -20.94 3.32
C ILE A 369 2.23 -20.81 4.50
N GLN A 370 3.29 -21.69 4.65
CA GLN A 370 4.13 -21.85 5.91
C GLN A 370 5.66 -22.40 6.08
N PHE A 371 6.65 -22.70 5.18
CA PHE A 371 8.14 -23.00 5.40
C PHE A 371 9.16 -22.59 4.23
N TYR A 372 10.45 -22.14 4.35
CA TYR A 372 11.32 -21.75 3.14
C TYR A 372 12.91 -21.72 3.20
N GLU A 373 13.66 -20.95 2.36
CA GLU A 373 15.12 -20.94 2.00
C GLU A 373 16.13 -21.20 3.20
N GLY A 374 15.76 -21.17 4.53
CA GLY A 374 16.58 -21.40 5.80
C GLY A 374 16.26 -20.76 7.25
N PHE A 375 15.72 -19.53 7.36
CA PHE A 375 15.58 -18.37 8.33
C PHE A 375 14.11 -18.10 8.79
N PRO A 376 13.53 -18.46 9.97
CA PRO A 376 12.05 -18.54 10.21
C PRO A 376 11.10 -17.34 9.92
N ILE A 377 9.84 -17.53 9.41
CA ILE A 377 9.12 -16.52 8.53
C ILE A 377 7.45 -16.41 8.46
N GLY A 378 6.62 -15.51 7.74
CA GLY A 378 5.09 -15.06 7.80
C GLY A 378 4.21 -14.22 6.67
N ARG A 379 3.03 -14.62 6.08
CA ARG A 379 2.45 -14.72 4.63
C ARG A 379 2.36 -13.62 3.49
N ILE A 380 2.97 -12.43 3.50
CA ILE A 380 3.16 -11.61 2.24
C ILE A 380 4.55 -11.83 1.61
N VAL A 381 4.96 -11.25 0.43
CA VAL A 381 6.37 -11.08 -0.05
C VAL A 381 6.78 -10.07 -1.22
N ARG A 382 8.06 -10.01 -1.64
CA ARG A 382 8.76 -9.43 -2.83
C ARG A 382 9.78 -10.57 -3.48
N ILE A 383 9.83 -11.10 -4.77
CA ILE A 383 10.53 -12.36 -5.46
C ILE A 383 11.71 -12.24 -6.56
N ASN A 384 12.69 -11.72 -7.35
CA ASN A 384 13.62 -12.06 -8.50
C ASN A 384 13.20 -12.27 -9.95
N SER A 385 13.76 -11.53 -10.93
CA SER A 385 13.62 -11.90 -12.35
C SER A 385 14.23 -13.23 -12.80
N ASP A 386 15.43 -13.68 -12.42
CA ASP A 386 16.30 -13.34 -11.27
C ASP A 386 16.61 -14.65 -10.47
N GLY A 387 16.91 -14.75 -9.17
CA GLY A 387 16.23 -15.77 -8.32
C GLY A 387 16.14 -15.79 -6.77
N SER A 388 17.01 -15.16 -5.98
CA SER A 388 17.12 -15.27 -4.50
C SER A 388 16.83 -13.99 -3.72
N ARG A 389 16.46 -14.07 -2.43
CA ARG A 389 16.07 -12.95 -1.53
C ARG A 389 16.84 -11.59 -1.53
N ASP A 390 16.65 -10.71 -2.51
CA ASP A 390 16.79 -9.24 -2.43
C ASP A 390 16.17 -8.62 -1.19
N ALA A 391 16.76 -7.54 -0.72
CA ALA A 391 16.25 -6.68 0.32
C ALA A 391 16.06 -5.21 -0.18
N SER A 392 14.83 -4.69 -0.30
CA SER A 392 14.44 -3.42 -0.98
C SER A 392 12.91 -3.20 -1.07
N PHE A 393 12.09 -3.97 -0.38
CA PHE A 393 10.81 -3.47 0.19
C PHE A 393 11.29 -2.94 1.59
N THR A 394 10.65 -3.14 2.75
CA THR A 394 11.29 -3.36 4.05
C THR A 394 10.38 -4.21 5.00
N ASN A 395 10.83 -4.51 6.22
CA ASN A 395 10.04 -4.92 7.37
C ASN A 395 9.47 -6.31 7.55
N ILE A 396 8.52 -6.80 6.75
CA ILE A 396 8.11 -8.22 6.78
C ILE A 396 7.40 -8.78 8.06
N ARG A 397 7.96 -8.64 9.27
CA ARG A 397 8.45 -9.80 10.03
C ARG A 397 7.46 -10.51 10.94
N LYS A 398 6.22 -10.79 10.50
CA LYS A 398 5.30 -11.60 11.32
C LYS A 398 4.14 -12.23 10.54
N GLY A 399 3.39 -11.41 9.82
CA GLY A 399 2.79 -11.75 8.55
C GLY A 399 1.31 -11.49 8.41
N PHE A 400 0.87 -11.54 7.16
CA PHE A 400 -0.37 -12.25 6.90
C PHE A 400 -0.30 -13.61 7.56
N ASP A 401 -1.26 -13.89 8.41
CA ASP A 401 -1.25 -15.10 9.21
C ASP A 401 -1.82 -16.30 8.48
N GLY A 402 -2.64 -16.15 7.43
CA GLY A 402 -3.33 -17.24 6.68
C GLY A 402 -3.40 -17.18 5.12
N GLN A 403 -4.41 -17.82 4.51
CA GLN A 403 -4.33 -18.55 3.23
C GLN A 403 -4.28 -17.85 1.84
N VAL A 404 -3.98 -16.58 1.71
CA VAL A 404 -3.67 -15.91 0.44
C VAL A 404 -4.36 -16.38 -0.88
N ASN A 405 -5.70 -16.26 -1.08
CA ASN A 405 -6.38 -16.55 -2.36
C ASN A 405 -6.28 -15.65 -3.65
N ALA A 406 -5.61 -14.48 -3.74
CA ALA A 406 -5.51 -13.59 -4.93
C ALA A 406 -4.35 -12.46 -4.95
N SER A 407 -3.78 -11.95 -6.12
CA SER A 407 -2.65 -10.94 -6.43
C SER A 407 -2.63 -10.24 -7.90
N ALA A 408 -2.41 -8.87 -8.12
CA ALA A 408 -2.70 -7.86 -9.27
C ALA A 408 -1.71 -6.64 -9.85
N LEU A 409 -1.80 -5.90 -11.03
CA LEU A 409 -1.02 -4.86 -11.93
C LEU A 409 -0.99 -3.16 -12.08
N GLN A 410 -1.14 -2.11 -11.16
CA GLN A 410 -1.30 -0.56 -11.37
C GLN A 410 -0.09 0.37 -11.81
N PRO A 411 -0.22 1.73 -11.99
CA PRO A 411 0.94 2.64 -12.28
C PRO A 411 2.05 3.15 -11.28
N ASP A 412 1.92 3.44 -9.95
CA ASP A 412 3.05 3.90 -9.07
C ASP A 412 4.09 2.82 -8.99
N GLY A 413 3.58 1.62 -8.79
CA GLY A 413 4.12 0.70 -7.81
C GLY A 413 3.18 0.36 -6.65
N LYS A 414 2.12 1.09 -6.29
CA LYS A 414 1.28 0.81 -5.10
C LYS A 414 0.49 -0.55 -5.04
N ILE A 415 1.18 -1.76 -4.85
CA ILE A 415 1.01 -3.30 -4.71
C ILE A 415 0.12 -3.99 -3.58
N LEU A 416 -1.05 -4.64 -3.81
CA LEU A 416 -2.05 -5.21 -2.82
C LEU A 416 -2.33 -6.73 -2.23
N ALA A 417 -2.98 -7.06 -1.09
CA ALA A 417 -3.29 -8.47 -0.67
C ALA A 417 -4.49 -8.83 0.30
N ALA A 418 -5.67 -9.27 -0.18
CA ALA A 418 -6.92 -9.70 0.57
C ALA A 418 -7.04 -10.69 1.74
N GLY A 419 -8.18 -11.27 2.13
CA GLY A 419 -8.20 -12.44 3.03
C GLY A 419 -9.33 -12.64 4.05
N ASN A 420 -9.71 -13.90 4.28
CA ASN A 420 -10.57 -14.29 5.41
C ASN A 420 -10.02 -13.97 6.82
N PHE A 421 -8.80 -13.43 6.98
CA PHE A 421 -8.12 -13.23 8.28
C PHE A 421 -8.79 -12.19 9.18
N GLU A 422 -8.30 -11.94 10.40
CA GLU A 422 -8.82 -10.91 11.31
C GLU A 422 -8.62 -9.35 11.07
N ARG A 423 -7.58 -8.56 10.60
CA ARG A 423 -6.07 -8.47 10.89
C ARG A 423 -4.71 -8.87 9.78
N TYR A 424 -4.12 -7.57 9.93
CA TYR A 424 -2.80 -6.86 9.56
C TYR A 424 -2.09 -6.27 10.73
N THR A 425 -0.99 -6.94 11.11
CA THR A 425 0.09 -6.37 11.89
C THR A 425 0.02 -6.53 13.43
N GLY A 426 -0.67 -7.56 14.13
CA GLY A 426 -1.36 -7.93 15.57
C GLY A 426 -2.64 -7.40 16.58
N ILE A 427 -3.69 -6.44 16.73
CA ILE A 427 -4.70 -5.27 16.24
C ILE A 427 -5.72 -5.33 14.96
N PRO A 428 -7.06 -5.02 15.00
CA PRO A 428 -7.99 -5.07 13.83
C PRO A 428 -7.64 -4.48 12.45
N THR A 429 -7.82 -5.28 11.41
CA THR A 429 -8.19 -4.77 10.08
C THR A 429 -9.46 -5.49 9.64
N GLN A 430 -10.47 -4.82 9.10
CA GLN A 430 -11.76 -5.42 8.75
C GLN A 430 -11.81 -6.16 7.41
N LYS A 431 -10.87 -6.23 6.48
CA LYS A 431 -9.42 -6.19 6.48
C LYS A 431 -8.43 -5.33 5.56
N LEU A 432 -8.70 -4.59 4.43
CA LEU A 432 -7.86 -4.14 3.26
C LEU A 432 -6.62 -3.35 3.76
N VAL A 433 -5.45 -3.31 3.10
CA VAL A 433 -4.18 -2.92 3.77
C VAL A 433 -3.16 -2.03 3.11
N ARG A 434 -3.16 -1.63 1.83
CA ARG A 434 -2.12 -0.63 1.41
C ARG A 434 -0.66 -1.07 1.57
N LEU A 435 0.22 -0.27 1.03
CA LEU A 435 1.63 -0.18 1.26
C LEU A 435 2.05 1.17 0.61
N HIS A 436 3.26 1.64 0.79
CA HIS A 436 4.06 2.37 -0.17
C HIS A 436 5.42 1.56 -0.22
N ALA A 437 6.54 1.83 -0.93
CA ALA A 437 7.47 0.82 -1.54
C ALA A 437 7.94 -0.48 -0.77
N ASP A 438 7.62 -0.68 0.53
CA ASP A 438 8.12 -1.64 1.57
C ASP A 438 7.36 -2.91 2.07
N GLY A 439 6.07 -3.03 2.40
CA GLY A 439 5.55 -4.22 3.17
C GLY A 439 4.92 -4.10 4.58
N SER A 440 5.01 -3.00 5.33
CA SER A 440 4.65 -2.79 6.76
C SER A 440 3.53 -1.80 7.24
N HIS A 441 2.23 -2.09 7.03
CA HIS A 441 0.99 -1.35 7.46
C HIS A 441 0.91 0.21 7.39
N ASP A 442 -0.30 0.76 7.42
CA ASP A 442 -0.62 2.20 7.54
C ASP A 442 -2.11 2.40 7.75
N ALA A 443 -2.49 3.31 8.63
CA ALA A 443 -3.89 3.70 8.82
C ALA A 443 -4.28 4.97 8.03
N SER A 444 -3.40 5.44 7.14
CA SER A 444 -3.80 6.28 6.01
C SER A 444 -4.90 5.63 5.21
N PHE A 445 -5.17 4.34 5.33
CA PHE A 445 -6.30 3.71 4.68
C PHE A 445 -7.00 2.86 5.81
N ASN A 446 -8.33 2.70 5.90
CA ASN A 446 -9.03 2.29 7.15
C ASN A 446 -10.57 2.00 7.02
N LEU A 447 -11.10 1.01 6.26
CA LEU A 447 -12.59 1.00 5.96
C LEU A 447 -13.42 0.85 7.25
N PRO A 448 -14.70 1.34 7.31
CA PRO A 448 -15.41 1.54 9.10
C PRO A 448 -15.43 0.09 9.65
N ALA A 449 -15.81 -0.18 10.88
CA ALA A 449 -15.50 -1.47 11.49
C ALA A 449 -16.22 -2.78 10.97
N LEU A 450 -16.85 -2.88 9.77
CA LEU A 450 -17.95 -3.83 9.45
C LEU A 450 -17.54 -5.32 9.59
N GLY A 451 -16.27 -5.65 9.79
CA GLY A 451 -15.72 -6.98 9.58
C GLY A 451 -15.68 -7.24 8.07
N PHE A 452 -16.02 -8.46 7.66
CA PHE A 452 -16.32 -8.92 6.29
C PHE A 452 -16.82 -10.43 6.32
N SER A 453 -18.04 -10.72 6.85
CA SER A 453 -18.74 -12.04 7.12
C SER A 453 -19.63 -12.75 6.02
N GLU A 454 -20.96 -12.53 5.98
CA GLU A 454 -21.95 -12.76 4.89
C GLU A 454 -23.40 -12.31 5.26
N ASN A 455 -23.61 -11.58 6.37
CA ASN A 455 -24.94 -11.21 6.88
C ASN A 455 -24.94 -9.83 7.58
N ALA A 456 -26.04 -9.07 7.53
CA ALA A 456 -26.20 -7.67 7.99
C ALA A 456 -25.99 -7.44 9.49
N ALA A 457 -25.73 -8.53 10.23
CA ALA A 457 -26.01 -8.65 11.65
C ALA A 457 -25.04 -9.61 12.38
N VAL A 458 -23.98 -10.10 11.70
CA VAL A 458 -23.00 -11.02 12.30
C VAL A 458 -21.55 -10.67 11.92
N PRO A 459 -20.57 -10.71 12.85
CA PRO A 459 -19.14 -10.61 12.54
C PRO A 459 -18.60 -11.81 11.73
N ILE A 460 -17.39 -11.70 11.18
CA ILE A 460 -16.79 -12.79 10.36
C ILE A 460 -16.49 -14.02 11.21
N GLY A 461 -17.05 -15.16 10.84
CA GLY A 461 -16.43 -16.44 11.20
C GLY A 461 -15.19 -16.67 10.34
N PRO A 462 -13.99 -16.98 10.90
CA PRO A 462 -12.68 -16.91 10.23
C PRO A 462 -12.46 -17.87 9.03
N TYR A 463 -13.51 -18.56 8.58
CA TYR A 463 -13.45 -19.63 7.59
C TYR A 463 -14.04 -19.30 6.23
N ASN A 464 -15.09 -18.47 6.14
CA ASN A 464 -15.56 -18.13 4.80
C ASN A 464 -14.61 -17.12 4.18
N ASN A 465 -14.11 -17.48 3.01
CA ASN A 465 -13.39 -16.55 2.18
C ASN A 465 -14.36 -15.51 1.60
N PRO A 466 -14.22 -14.22 1.95
CA PRO A 466 -14.94 -13.17 1.26
C PRO A 466 -14.40 -12.97 -0.18
N VAL A 467 -13.26 -12.31 -0.38
CA VAL A 467 -12.65 -11.86 -1.66
C VAL A 467 -12.17 -13.01 -2.54
N LYS A 468 -12.04 -12.76 -3.84
CA LYS A 468 -11.65 -13.84 -4.74
C LYS A 468 -10.63 -13.46 -5.80
N THR A 469 -10.27 -12.17 -5.97
CA THR A 469 -9.54 -11.64 -7.15
C THR A 469 -9.25 -10.12 -7.07
N ILE A 470 -8.73 -9.41 -8.11
CA ILE A 470 -8.54 -7.98 -8.53
C ILE A 470 -8.25 -7.85 -10.09
N VAL A 471 -7.93 -6.67 -10.67
CA VAL A 471 -7.29 -6.23 -11.97
C VAL A 471 -6.81 -4.77 -11.93
N VAL A 472 -6.07 -4.19 -12.90
CA VAL A 472 -6.01 -2.75 -13.13
C VAL A 472 -6.18 -2.16 -14.49
N GLN A 473 -6.41 -0.85 -14.46
CA GLN A 473 -6.64 0.21 -15.44
C GLN A 473 -5.64 1.39 -15.08
N PRO A 474 -5.40 2.49 -15.86
CA PRO A 474 -4.12 3.28 -15.69
C PRO A 474 -3.83 4.79 -15.21
N ASP A 475 -4.28 5.74 -14.34
CA ASP A 475 -5.12 6.19 -13.17
C ASP A 475 -4.85 5.81 -11.70
N GLY A 476 -5.82 6.08 -10.83
CA GLY A 476 -5.90 5.80 -9.39
C GLY A 476 -6.80 4.60 -8.96
N LYS A 477 -7.73 4.12 -9.79
CA LYS A 477 -9.07 3.48 -9.51
C LYS A 477 -9.51 2.23 -8.60
N ILE A 478 -8.82 1.46 -7.74
CA ILE A 478 -9.26 0.18 -7.02
C ILE A 478 -10.78 -0.36 -7.06
N VAL A 479 -11.23 -1.42 -7.82
CA VAL A 479 -12.49 -2.33 -8.13
C VAL A 479 -13.24 -3.50 -7.25
N VAL A 480 -13.20 -3.73 -5.92
CA VAL A 480 -13.56 -4.94 -5.04
C VAL A 480 -14.74 -6.03 -5.08
N GLY A 481 -14.81 -7.10 -5.94
CA GLY A 481 -15.93 -8.13 -6.08
C GLY A 481 -15.80 -9.68 -5.95
N GLY A 482 -16.89 -10.37 -5.53
CA GLY A 482 -16.95 -11.78 -5.01
C GLY A 482 -18.15 -12.17 -4.08
N ASP A 483 -17.96 -13.08 -3.10
CA ASP A 483 -18.99 -14.00 -2.53
C ASP A 483 -20.19 -13.44 -1.68
N PHE A 484 -20.60 -12.16 -1.80
CA PHE A 484 -20.96 -11.36 -0.60
C PHE A 484 -22.31 -10.52 -0.55
N ILE A 485 -22.85 -10.04 0.61
CA ILE A 485 -24.15 -9.33 0.96
C ILE A 485 -24.41 -7.77 1.50
N PHE A 486 -24.10 -6.87 2.52
CA PHE A 486 -23.37 -6.40 3.82
C PHE A 486 -21.89 -5.78 4.05
N PHE A 487 -21.65 -4.46 4.32
CA PHE A 487 -20.40 -3.54 4.36
C PHE A 487 -20.92 -2.15 4.67
N ASP A 488 -20.55 -1.47 5.75
CA ASP A 488 -21.35 -0.28 6.15
C ASP A 488 -22.90 -0.47 5.99
N GLY A 489 -23.49 -1.59 6.43
CA GLY A 489 -24.94 -1.88 6.47
C GLY A 489 -25.51 -2.96 5.51
N GLU A 490 -26.77 -2.80 5.04
CA GLU A 490 -27.66 -3.81 4.41
C GLU A 490 -27.25 -4.43 3.02
N SER A 491 -28.21 -4.60 2.11
CA SER A 491 -28.10 -4.88 0.67
C SER A 491 -27.09 -4.03 -0.11
N GLN A 492 -25.87 -4.50 -0.35
CA GLN A 492 -25.09 -4.15 -1.56
C GLN A 492 -24.42 -5.31 -2.27
N ARG A 493 -24.83 -6.51 -1.86
CA ARG A 493 -24.49 -7.80 -2.39
C ARG A 493 -23.92 -7.70 -3.79
N GLY A 494 -22.59 -7.69 -3.87
CA GLY A 494 -21.66 -8.20 -4.88
C GLY A 494 -20.79 -7.17 -5.65
N VAL A 495 -21.30 -5.99 -6.02
CA VAL A 495 -20.49 -4.92 -6.64
C VAL A 495 -20.41 -3.67 -5.69
N VAL A 496 -19.61 -2.65 -6.03
CA VAL A 496 -19.41 -1.27 -5.54
C VAL A 496 -18.66 -0.48 -6.63
N ARG A 497 -18.15 0.71 -6.34
CA ARG A 497 -16.91 1.29 -6.87
C ARG A 497 -16.25 1.94 -5.54
N LEU A 498 -15.15 2.73 -5.43
CA LEU A 498 -14.61 3.27 -4.12
C LEU A 498 -13.60 4.38 -4.33
N ASN A 499 -12.78 4.70 -3.33
CA ASN A 499 -11.80 5.77 -3.37
C ASN A 499 -10.41 5.24 -3.25
N SER A 500 -9.42 6.05 -3.63
CA SER A 500 -8.14 5.87 -3.00
C SER A 500 -8.41 6.06 -1.55
N ASP A 501 -9.14 7.05 -1.04
CA ASP A 501 -9.71 6.98 0.33
C ASP A 501 -10.61 5.79 0.74
N GLY A 502 -10.72 4.71 -0.01
CA GLY A 502 -11.79 3.76 0.09
C GLY A 502 -13.15 4.22 0.68
N SER A 503 -13.87 5.16 0.09
CA SER A 503 -15.25 5.49 0.51
C SER A 503 -16.37 5.21 -0.47
N LYS A 504 -17.59 5.69 -0.21
CA LYS A 504 -18.80 5.26 -0.91
C LYS A 504 -19.54 6.42 -1.59
N ASP A 505 -18.89 6.88 -2.65
CA ASP A 505 -19.37 7.55 -3.84
C ASP A 505 -20.64 6.99 -4.50
N THR A 506 -20.86 7.60 -5.65
CA THR A 506 -22.13 7.98 -6.06
C THR A 506 -22.35 7.33 -7.47
N THR A 507 -22.09 7.88 -8.68
CA THR A 507 -22.55 7.40 -10.03
C THR A 507 -22.79 5.95 -10.19
N PHE A 508 -21.71 5.17 -10.29
CA PHE A 508 -21.68 3.79 -10.71
C PHE A 508 -22.85 3.17 -10.00
N ASN A 509 -23.87 2.79 -10.75
CA ASN A 509 -25.21 2.48 -10.26
C ASN A 509 -25.61 1.06 -10.65
N ILE A 510 -26.51 0.43 -9.89
CA ILE A 510 -27.12 -0.94 -10.19
C ILE A 510 -28.66 -0.62 -10.25
N GLY A 511 -29.31 -0.15 -9.22
CA GLY A 511 -30.77 -0.11 -9.18
C GLY A 511 -31.49 -1.44 -8.93
N THR A 512 -31.04 -2.64 -9.36
CA THR A 512 -31.52 -3.91 -8.71
C THR A 512 -30.63 -5.19 -8.48
N GLY A 513 -29.29 -5.21 -8.44
CA GLY A 513 -28.30 -6.25 -8.01
C GLY A 513 -28.64 -7.77 -7.97
N PHE A 514 -27.65 -8.64 -7.83
CA PHE A 514 -27.63 -9.72 -8.82
C PHE A 514 -28.30 -11.09 -8.39
N THR A 515 -29.55 -11.54 -8.74
CA THR A 515 -30.36 -12.85 -8.48
C THR A 515 -30.05 -14.29 -9.08
N SER A 516 -29.34 -15.18 -8.36
CA SER A 516 -29.03 -16.60 -8.68
C SER A 516 -29.96 -17.56 -7.92
N SER A 517 -30.25 -18.71 -8.53
CA SER A 517 -30.97 -19.82 -7.88
C SER A 517 -30.13 -20.68 -6.95
N ALA A 518 -28.79 -20.53 -6.97
CA ALA A 518 -27.86 -21.42 -6.27
C ALA A 518 -27.41 -20.90 -4.88
N VAL A 519 -27.26 -21.83 -3.93
CA VAL A 519 -26.88 -21.56 -2.52
C VAL A 519 -25.50 -20.94 -2.38
N LEU A 520 -24.54 -21.38 -3.21
CA LEU A 520 -23.32 -20.66 -3.45
C LEU A 520 -23.44 -19.92 -4.76
N TYR A 521 -22.97 -18.70 -4.71
CA TYR A 521 -22.99 -17.67 -5.72
C TYR A 521 -21.65 -16.96 -5.53
N GLY A 522 -20.83 -16.84 -6.56
CA GLY A 522 -19.43 -16.48 -6.31
C GLY A 522 -18.74 -15.79 -7.44
N VAL A 523 -17.63 -15.11 -7.16
CA VAL A 523 -16.64 -14.80 -8.20
C VAL A 523 -15.34 -15.50 -7.97
N ARG A 524 -14.42 -15.48 -8.96
CA ARG A 524 -13.03 -15.78 -8.67
C ARG A 524 -11.91 -14.96 -9.46
N LYS A 525 -12.16 -14.15 -10.56
CA LYS A 525 -11.24 -13.18 -11.30
C LYS A 525 -11.73 -12.31 -12.48
N MET A 526 -11.77 -10.98 -12.25
CA MET A 526 -11.87 -9.83 -13.17
C MET A 526 -10.68 -9.69 -14.20
N LEU A 527 -10.77 -9.04 -15.41
CA LEU A 527 -9.66 -8.27 -16.17
C LEU A 527 -9.98 -7.35 -17.44
N LEU A 528 -8.99 -6.65 -18.10
CA LEU A 528 -8.94 -5.19 -18.61
C LEU A 528 -8.64 -4.73 -20.12
N GLN A 529 -9.52 -3.99 -20.83
CA GLN A 529 -9.28 -3.19 -22.11
C GLN A 529 -8.64 -1.74 -22.05
N PRO A 530 -8.76 -0.90 -23.12
CA PRO A 530 -8.50 0.55 -23.12
C PRO A 530 -9.72 1.47 -23.42
N ASP A 531 -10.89 1.00 -23.90
CA ASP A 531 -12.12 1.81 -24.13
C ASP A 531 -13.20 1.85 -22.99
N GLY A 532 -12.77 2.07 -21.74
CA GLY A 532 -13.45 1.97 -20.43
C GLY A 532 -14.25 0.70 -20.05
N LYS A 533 -14.69 -0.08 -21.03
CA LYS A 533 -15.35 -1.36 -20.89
C LYS A 533 -14.53 -2.39 -20.10
N ILE A 534 -15.12 -3.35 -19.41
CA ILE A 534 -14.53 -4.27 -18.39
C ILE A 534 -15.06 -5.73 -18.51
N ILE A 535 -14.63 -6.76 -17.76
CA ILE A 535 -15.56 -7.89 -17.44
C ILE A 535 -15.36 -8.48 -16.04
N LEU A 536 -16.21 -9.41 -15.66
CA LEU A 536 -17.62 -9.38 -15.32
C LEU A 536 -18.19 -10.82 -15.38
N PHE A 537 -17.60 -11.78 -14.67
CA PHE A 537 -18.26 -13.06 -14.32
C PHE A 537 -18.39 -13.16 -12.85
N GLY A 538 -19.18 -14.13 -12.42
CA GLY A 538 -19.43 -14.31 -11.02
C GLY A 538 -20.70 -15.03 -10.84
N ASN A 539 -20.67 -16.25 -11.33
CA ASN A 539 -21.81 -16.71 -12.08
C ASN A 539 -23.06 -16.67 -11.13
N PHE A 540 -24.03 -15.94 -11.68
CA PHE A 540 -25.48 -15.82 -11.76
C PHE A 540 -26.60 -16.89 -11.56
N ASP A 541 -27.85 -16.48 -11.88
CA ASP A 541 -28.61 -16.93 -13.07
C ASP A 541 -29.14 -15.80 -14.01
N ALA A 542 -28.98 -14.51 -13.68
CA ALA A 542 -29.59 -13.42 -14.46
C ALA A 542 -28.77 -12.09 -14.59
N TYR A 543 -29.21 -11.15 -15.42
CA TYR A 543 -29.24 -9.70 -15.07
C TYR A 543 -30.58 -9.18 -15.63
N ASN A 544 -31.67 -9.89 -15.30
CA ASN A 544 -33.03 -9.41 -14.92
C ASN A 544 -34.08 -10.52 -14.68
N SER A 545 -33.84 -11.74 -15.16
CA SER A 545 -34.84 -12.48 -15.96
C SER A 545 -34.99 -11.92 -17.40
N GLN A 546 -34.22 -10.87 -17.74
CA GLN A 546 -33.30 -10.98 -18.86
C GLN A 546 -32.31 -12.06 -18.39
N SER A 547 -32.69 -13.26 -18.81
CA SER A 547 -32.42 -14.56 -18.22
C SER A 547 -31.44 -15.29 -19.09
N CYS A 548 -30.66 -16.16 -18.49
CA CYS A 548 -29.34 -16.37 -19.02
C CYS A 548 -28.71 -17.67 -18.39
N PRO A 549 -27.75 -18.42 -19.05
CA PRO A 549 -26.82 -19.39 -18.37
C PRO A 549 -25.21 -19.31 -18.31
N THR A 550 -24.46 -18.27 -18.75
CA THR A 550 -23.06 -17.85 -18.40
C THR A 550 -22.46 -16.44 -18.86
N ILE A 551 -22.23 -15.94 -20.11
CA ILE A 551 -21.46 -14.65 -20.36
C ILE A 551 -22.06 -13.57 -21.27
N ILE A 552 -21.57 -12.32 -21.15
CA ILE A 552 -22.22 -11.00 -21.21
C ILE A 552 -21.11 -9.82 -21.02
N ARG A 553 -21.29 -8.47 -21.26
CA ARG A 553 -20.42 -7.23 -20.99
C ARG A 553 -21.19 -5.87 -20.83
N LEU A 554 -20.64 -4.66 -20.80
CA LEU A 554 -21.23 -3.48 -20.09
C LEU A 554 -20.56 -2.15 -20.60
N ASN A 555 -20.82 -0.93 -20.06
CA ASN A 555 -20.00 0.33 -20.18
C ASN A 555 -20.27 1.44 -19.13
N SER A 556 -19.33 2.38 -19.02
CA SER A 556 -19.22 3.65 -18.24
C SER A 556 -19.82 3.91 -16.88
N ASP A 557 -20.93 3.34 -16.45
CA ASP A 557 -21.17 3.19 -15.00
C ASP A 557 -22.07 1.95 -14.66
N GLY A 558 -22.77 1.44 -15.69
CA GLY A 558 -23.55 0.18 -15.85
C GLY A 558 -25.11 -0.03 -15.92
N SER A 559 -25.82 0.04 -17.13
CA SER A 559 -27.11 -0.61 -17.62
C SER A 559 -27.44 -0.82 -19.16
N LEU A 560 -27.59 -2.07 -19.64
CA LEU A 560 -27.69 -2.68 -21.01
C LEU A 560 -26.42 -2.78 -21.95
N ASP A 561 -25.75 -3.95 -22.16
CA ASP A 561 -24.84 -4.24 -23.33
C ASP A 561 -25.39 -5.41 -24.19
N THR A 562 -25.98 -5.19 -25.37
CA THR A 562 -26.13 -4.01 -26.26
C THR A 562 -26.29 -4.47 -27.82
N THR A 563 -25.31 -4.34 -28.76
CA THR A 563 -24.94 -5.18 -30.00
C THR A 563 -23.51 -6.00 -30.21
N PHE A 564 -22.89 -7.18 -29.75
CA PHE A 564 -22.62 -8.31 -28.68
C PHE A 564 -23.49 -9.46 -27.91
N THR A 565 -23.59 -10.78 -28.16
CA THR A 565 -24.45 -11.71 -27.29
C THR A 565 -24.16 -13.21 -27.35
N SER A 566 -23.23 -13.69 -26.52
CA SER A 566 -22.81 -15.08 -26.41
C SER A 566 -23.95 -16.09 -26.23
N SER A 567 -23.88 -17.24 -26.91
CA SER A 567 -24.87 -18.34 -26.79
C SER A 567 -24.32 -19.69 -26.33
N LEU A 568 -23.13 -19.64 -25.74
CA LEU A 568 -22.58 -20.63 -24.82
C LEU A 568 -23.60 -20.92 -23.64
N VAL A 569 -23.46 -21.94 -22.77
CA VAL A 569 -24.42 -22.34 -21.68
C VAL A 569 -23.69 -23.18 -20.59
N VAL A 570 -23.74 -22.93 -19.24
CA VAL A 570 -22.99 -23.77 -18.23
C VAL A 570 -22.99 -23.53 -16.66
N PRO A 571 -22.58 -24.57 -15.85
CA PRO A 571 -22.55 -24.59 -14.37
C PRO A 571 -21.18 -24.32 -13.73
N THR A 572 -21.04 -23.70 -12.53
CA THR A 572 -19.81 -22.92 -12.20
C THR A 572 -19.05 -22.88 -10.77
N ALA A 573 -18.11 -23.80 -10.36
CA ALA A 573 -17.37 -24.00 -9.06
C ALA A 573 -16.16 -23.10 -8.55
N SER A 574 -14.83 -23.08 -8.84
CA SER A 574 -13.68 -23.75 -9.58
C SER A 574 -13.72 -24.40 -10.99
N ILE A 575 -13.20 -23.95 -12.18
CA ILE A 575 -12.76 -22.68 -12.91
C ILE A 575 -12.13 -21.36 -12.36
N SER A 576 -11.57 -20.67 -13.36
CA SER A 576 -10.84 -19.43 -13.36
C SER A 576 -10.48 -18.65 -14.63
N ASP A 577 -10.34 -19.27 -15.79
CA ASP A 577 -9.29 -18.79 -16.70
C ASP A 577 -9.68 -18.03 -17.95
N LEU A 578 -9.33 -16.72 -18.05
CA LEU A 578 -9.73 -15.74 -19.08
C LEU A 578 -8.83 -14.59 -19.52
N TYR A 579 -8.68 -14.23 -20.79
CA TYR A 579 -7.53 -13.43 -21.16
C TYR A 579 -7.59 -12.68 -22.45
N LEU A 580 -6.86 -11.56 -22.48
CA LEU A 580 -6.77 -10.47 -23.45
C LEU A 580 -5.82 -10.57 -24.60
N GLN A 581 -6.01 -9.74 -25.61
CA GLN A 581 -5.04 -9.39 -26.65
C GLN A 581 -5.32 -7.96 -27.14
N PRO A 582 -4.45 -7.35 -27.97
CA PRO A 582 -4.64 -6.01 -28.53
C PRO A 582 -5.29 -5.97 -29.91
N ASP A 583 -5.26 -7.06 -30.67
CA ASP A 583 -6.05 -7.26 -31.89
C ASP A 583 -7.55 -7.47 -31.61
N GLY A 584 -7.98 -6.96 -30.46
CA GLY A 584 -8.24 -7.78 -29.31
C GLY A 584 -9.04 -9.03 -29.57
N LYS A 585 -8.34 -10.16 -29.43
CA LYS A 585 -8.94 -11.48 -29.27
C LYS A 585 -8.61 -12.26 -27.96
N LEU A 586 -9.45 -13.15 -27.41
CA LEU A 586 -9.44 -13.39 -25.93
C LEU A 586 -10.12 -14.71 -25.48
N LEU A 587 -9.51 -15.53 -24.59
CA LEU A 587 -9.78 -16.99 -24.50
C LEU A 587 -9.76 -17.69 -23.11
N VAL A 588 -10.15 -19.00 -22.96
CA VAL A 588 -10.62 -19.69 -21.69
C VAL A 588 -10.67 -21.24 -21.49
N GLY A 589 -10.73 -21.70 -20.23
CA GLY A 589 -11.03 -23.09 -19.76
C GLY A 589 -12.47 -23.73 -19.83
N GLY A 590 -12.79 -24.77 -19.03
CA GLY A 590 -14.14 -25.31 -18.62
C GLY A 590 -14.27 -26.59 -17.71
N ASN A 591 -15.39 -27.32 -17.76
CA ASN A 591 -15.47 -28.76 -17.42
C ASN A 591 -16.65 -29.54 -18.10
N PHE A 592 -16.61 -29.80 -19.41
CA PHE A 592 -17.40 -28.96 -20.34
C PHE A 592 -18.05 -29.65 -21.59
N GLN A 593 -17.94 -30.96 -21.87
CA GLN A 593 -18.08 -31.69 -23.18
C GLN A 593 -19.26 -31.39 -24.20
N SER A 594 -19.66 -30.14 -24.49
CA SER A 594 -20.90 -29.61 -25.14
C SER A 594 -20.88 -29.22 -26.64
N THR A 595 -21.82 -28.33 -27.03
CA THR A 595 -21.98 -27.73 -28.36
C THR A 595 -22.69 -26.37 -28.27
N ILE A 596 -22.12 -25.31 -28.85
CA ILE A 596 -22.86 -24.13 -29.33
C ILE A 596 -22.94 -24.20 -30.84
N ASN A 597 -24.05 -23.76 -31.43
CA ASN A 597 -24.21 -23.53 -32.86
C ASN A 597 -23.66 -24.70 -33.72
N GLY A 598 -23.93 -25.94 -33.29
CA GLY A 598 -23.53 -27.17 -33.98
C GLY A 598 -22.05 -27.57 -33.88
N THR A 599 -21.18 -26.75 -33.28
CA THR A 599 -19.75 -27.09 -33.16
C THR A 599 -19.50 -27.88 -31.88
N PHE A 600 -19.22 -29.19 -32.00
CA PHE A 600 -18.54 -29.98 -30.97
C PHE A 600 -17.02 -30.00 -31.22
N VAL A 601 -16.29 -30.16 -30.13
CA VAL A 601 -15.01 -29.55 -29.77
C VAL A 601 -14.83 -29.93 -28.30
N THR A 602 -13.63 -30.12 -27.74
CA THR A 602 -13.45 -30.52 -26.32
C THR A 602 -12.45 -29.60 -25.57
N ALA A 603 -12.18 -29.71 -24.26
CA ALA A 603 -11.82 -28.72 -23.21
C ALA A 603 -11.55 -27.26 -23.47
N LEU A 604 -10.64 -27.08 -24.42
CA LEU A 604 -8.92 -25.19 -25.74
C LEU A 604 -9.42 -24.10 -26.87
N VAL A 605 -10.31 -23.13 -26.58
CA VAL A 605 -11.17 -22.44 -27.55
C VAL A 605 -10.77 -20.99 -27.66
N ARG A 606 -10.93 -20.41 -28.84
CA ARG A 606 -10.51 -19.07 -29.26
C ARG A 606 -11.80 -18.35 -29.90
N LEU A 607 -13.37 -16.66 -29.35
CA LEU A 607 -14.79 -16.18 -29.75
C LEU A 607 -14.69 -14.70 -30.09
N HIS A 608 -14.96 -14.18 -31.29
CA HIS A 608 -14.29 -12.97 -31.90
C HIS A 608 -14.48 -11.59 -31.21
N PRO A 609 -14.41 -10.41 -31.88
CA PRO A 609 -15.66 -9.09 -31.23
C PRO A 609 -17.06 -9.75 -31.26
N SER A 610 -18.19 -9.06 -31.34
CA SER A 610 -19.61 -9.47 -31.13
C SER A 610 -20.06 -10.76 -30.33
N GLY A 611 -19.38 -11.90 -30.13
CA GLY A 611 -19.83 -12.93 -29.16
C GLY A 611 -19.66 -14.43 -29.44
N SER A 612 -19.47 -14.91 -30.68
CA SER A 612 -19.68 -16.31 -31.21
C SER A 612 -18.47 -16.93 -31.98
N LEU A 613 -18.71 -17.65 -33.11
CA LEU A 613 -18.03 -18.87 -33.53
C LEU A 613 -17.44 -18.94 -34.98
N ASP A 614 -16.16 -19.30 -35.14
CA ASP A 614 -15.21 -19.33 -36.30
C ASP A 614 -14.03 -20.28 -35.98
N THR A 615 -14.36 -21.55 -35.96
CA THR A 615 -14.02 -22.43 -37.09
C THR A 615 -12.75 -22.24 -37.96
N THR A 616 -12.19 -21.04 -38.23
CA THR A 616 -11.05 -20.85 -39.19
C THR A 616 -9.77 -21.47 -38.70
N PHE A 617 -9.78 -21.92 -37.48
CA PHE A 617 -8.95 -23.00 -37.06
C PHE A 617 -9.87 -23.72 -35.99
N THR A 618 -9.56 -24.87 -35.39
CA THR A 618 -10.54 -25.78 -34.74
C THR A 618 -9.89 -26.60 -33.64
N SER A 619 -10.31 -26.49 -32.38
CA SER A 619 -9.40 -26.78 -31.28
C SER A 619 -8.78 -28.20 -31.23
N GLY A 620 -7.48 -28.28 -30.92
CA GLY A 620 -6.66 -29.47 -31.08
C GLY A 620 -6.42 -30.29 -29.81
N VAL A 621 -5.91 -29.69 -28.73
CA VAL A 621 -5.17 -30.39 -27.65
C VAL A 621 -6.06 -31.25 -26.72
N GLY A 622 -5.71 -31.88 -25.58
CA GLY A 622 -6.46 -33.13 -25.22
C GLY A 622 -6.20 -33.82 -23.91
N SER A 623 -5.83 -33.06 -22.91
CA SER A 623 -5.99 -33.41 -21.51
C SER A 623 -6.43 -32.11 -20.78
N THR A 624 -6.25 -31.99 -19.49
CA THR A 624 -6.67 -31.00 -18.45
C THR A 624 -6.49 -29.40 -18.80
N VAL A 625 -7.79 -27.42 -18.98
CA VAL A 625 -7.59 -25.85 -19.35
C VAL A 625 -8.03 -24.61 -18.53
N SER A 626 -7.12 -23.64 -18.18
CA SER A 626 -7.15 -22.99 -16.83
C SER A 626 -6.30 -21.88 -15.97
N ASN A 627 -5.27 -20.97 -15.98
CA ASN A 627 -4.03 -20.28 -16.53
C ASN A 627 -3.76 -19.76 -18.01
N ILE A 628 -3.77 -18.48 -18.48
CA ILE A 628 -3.33 -18.02 -19.89
C ILE A 628 -2.36 -16.74 -20.06
N CYS A 629 -1.46 -16.52 -21.09
CA CYS A 629 -0.33 -15.52 -21.35
C CYS A 629 0.37 -15.33 -22.76
N THR A 630 1.26 -14.29 -22.98
CA THR A 630 1.97 -13.71 -24.19
C THR A 630 3.34 -14.16 -24.69
N GLN A 631 3.56 -13.90 -26.01
CA GLN A 631 4.81 -13.46 -26.63
C GLN A 631 4.63 -12.13 -27.39
N ALA A 632 5.57 -11.17 -27.33
CA ALA A 632 5.56 -10.09 -28.33
C ALA A 632 5.84 -10.63 -29.76
N ASP A 633 6.51 -11.79 -29.89
CA ASP A 633 6.79 -12.46 -31.18
C ASP A 633 5.53 -12.97 -31.91
N GLY A 634 4.38 -12.97 -31.25
CA GLY A 634 3.17 -13.47 -31.84
C GLY A 634 3.03 -15.00 -31.87
N LYS A 635 3.23 -15.77 -30.79
CA LYS A 635 2.91 -17.23 -30.78
C LYS A 635 2.25 -17.81 -29.50
N ILE A 636 2.28 -19.15 -29.30
CA ILE A 636 1.31 -19.93 -28.47
C ILE A 636 1.74 -21.29 -27.76
N LEU A 637 2.23 -21.64 -26.54
CA LEU A 637 2.75 -21.11 -25.26
C LEU A 637 2.11 -21.75 -23.95
N ILE A 638 2.47 -22.80 -23.12
CA ILE A 638 1.60 -23.30 -21.96
C ILE A 638 1.93 -24.33 -20.77
N LYS A 639 1.52 -24.23 -19.44
CA LYS A 639 1.57 -25.22 -18.22
C LYS A 639 0.70 -26.50 -17.81
N LEU A 640 0.90 -27.68 -18.36
CA LEU A 640 0.19 -28.92 -18.01
C LEU A 640 0.57 -29.42 -16.50
N VAL A 641 -0.05 -30.11 -15.45
CA VAL A 641 -1.36 -30.80 -14.93
C VAL A 641 -1.77 -32.31 -15.06
N GLN A 642 -1.11 -33.18 -14.30
CA GLN A 642 -1.73 -34.20 -13.44
C GLN A 642 -3.06 -34.78 -13.93
N THR A 643 -2.97 -35.80 -14.76
CA THR A 643 -4.10 -36.67 -15.12
C THR A 643 -4.35 -37.68 -14.00
N TRP A 644 -4.33 -38.99 -14.29
CA TRP A 644 -3.93 -40.07 -13.36
C TRP A 644 -2.58 -40.71 -13.75
N ASN A 645 -2.17 -40.57 -15.02
CA ASN A 645 -1.01 -41.21 -15.64
C ASN A 645 -0.05 -40.21 -16.30
N GLY A 646 -0.39 -38.93 -16.22
CA GLY A 646 0.13 -37.84 -17.01
C GLY A 646 0.59 -36.74 -16.10
N SER A 647 1.88 -36.80 -15.78
CA SER A 647 2.84 -36.20 -16.69
C SER A 647 2.31 -34.96 -17.40
N ALA A 648 2.79 -33.81 -16.95
CA ALA A 648 2.13 -32.54 -17.11
C ALA A 648 3.19 -31.42 -17.40
N LYS A 649 2.95 -30.45 -18.29
CA LYS A 649 3.88 -30.28 -19.44
C LYS A 649 3.94 -28.81 -20.03
N ILE A 650 4.98 -28.22 -20.67
CA ILE A 650 4.89 -26.81 -21.25
C ILE A 650 5.39 -26.45 -22.71
N GLN A 651 4.50 -26.01 -23.64
CA GLN A 651 4.53 -26.03 -25.17
C GLN A 651 4.51 -24.66 -25.85
N ARG A 652 5.00 -24.51 -27.10
CA ARG A 652 4.51 -23.53 -28.13
C ARG A 652 3.57 -24.19 -29.18
N LEU A 653 3.07 -23.45 -30.18
CA LEU A 653 2.09 -23.67 -31.29
C LEU A 653 2.14 -22.43 -32.25
N ASN A 654 1.47 -22.31 -33.43
CA ASN A 654 1.35 -21.06 -34.25
C ASN A 654 -0.10 -20.69 -34.71
N ALA A 655 -0.28 -19.39 -35.05
CA ALA A 655 -1.44 -18.72 -35.67
C ALA A 655 -2.42 -19.55 -36.50
N SER A 656 -1.85 -20.28 -37.48
CA SER A 656 -2.48 -20.85 -38.69
C SER A 656 -1.53 -21.81 -39.45
N GLY A 657 -2.07 -22.75 -40.25
CA GLY A 657 -1.36 -23.49 -41.31
C GLY A 657 -0.58 -24.76 -40.90
N SER A 658 0.35 -24.63 -39.96
CA SER A 658 1.19 -25.69 -39.28
C SER A 658 1.82 -25.59 -37.71
N LEU A 659 1.81 -27.00 -37.69
CA LEU A 659 2.73 -28.19 -37.62
C LEU A 659 4.29 -28.02 -37.67
N ASP A 660 4.91 -27.87 -36.50
CA ASP A 660 6.34 -27.67 -36.19
C ASP A 660 6.51 -27.82 -34.67
N ASN A 661 7.73 -28.04 -34.18
CA ASN A 661 8.05 -28.38 -32.80
C ASN A 661 9.40 -27.75 -32.38
N SER A 662 9.59 -26.45 -32.61
CA SER A 662 10.84 -25.71 -32.30
C SER A 662 11.10 -25.55 -30.79
N PHE A 663 10.77 -26.56 -29.99
CA PHE A 663 10.25 -26.32 -28.65
C PHE A 663 10.47 -27.43 -27.61
N THR A 664 11.12 -27.11 -26.48
CA THR A 664 12.18 -27.99 -25.94
C THR A 664 12.18 -28.34 -24.43
N TYR A 665 11.06 -28.34 -23.67
CA TYR A 665 11.09 -28.99 -22.33
C TYR A 665 9.89 -29.86 -21.93
N PRO A 666 10.12 -30.93 -21.14
CA PRO A 666 11.35 -31.26 -20.40
C PRO A 666 12.59 -31.47 -21.26
N PRO A 667 13.79 -31.06 -20.81
CA PRO A 667 15.00 -31.63 -21.37
C PRO A 667 14.82 -33.15 -21.19
N SER A 668 14.74 -33.87 -22.31
CA SER A 668 13.83 -35.02 -22.48
C SER A 668 14.19 -36.30 -21.72
N SER A 669 15.12 -36.19 -20.78
CA SER A 669 15.59 -37.21 -19.85
C SER A 669 15.08 -36.99 -18.43
N SER A 670 14.86 -35.73 -18.02
CA SER A 670 14.49 -35.45 -16.64
C SER A 670 12.98 -35.43 -16.48
N PRO A 671 12.47 -36.23 -15.54
CA PRO A 671 11.23 -35.93 -14.89
C PRO A 671 11.47 -34.83 -13.81
N HIS A 672 10.39 -34.25 -13.27
CA HIS A 672 10.07 -33.26 -12.20
C HIS A 672 8.69 -33.43 -11.18
N ASN A 673 7.24 -33.27 -11.14
CA ASN A 673 5.82 -32.62 -11.65
C ASN A 673 5.17 -31.01 -11.77
N VAL A 674 5.54 -29.87 -12.48
CA VAL A 674 5.38 -28.32 -12.31
C VAL A 674 4.14 -27.45 -11.86
N PHE A 675 4.34 -26.15 -11.48
CA PHE A 675 3.34 -25.31 -10.61
C PHE A 675 3.16 -23.85 -11.46
N ASN A 676 4.00 -22.74 -11.58
CA ASN A 676 3.57 -21.24 -11.84
C ASN A 676 4.39 -20.03 -12.60
N PHE A 677 4.38 -19.75 -13.95
CA PHE A 677 5.39 -18.99 -14.84
C PHE A 677 5.49 -17.59 -15.70
N LEU A 678 5.74 -16.25 -15.40
CA LEU A 678 6.00 -14.90 -16.24
C LEU A 678 6.86 -14.51 -17.49
N LEU A 679 6.27 -13.81 -18.48
CA LEU A 679 6.83 -12.79 -19.38
C LEU A 679 7.98 -12.03 -18.68
N LEU A 680 8.94 -11.40 -19.37
CA LEU A 680 9.67 -10.23 -18.88
C LEU A 680 9.38 -9.02 -19.79
N PRO A 681 9.90 -7.84 -19.51
CA PRO A 681 10.09 -6.82 -20.53
C PRO A 681 11.19 -7.19 -21.53
N ASP A 682 12.17 -8.03 -21.17
CA ASP A 682 13.39 -8.26 -21.96
C ASP A 682 13.30 -9.37 -23.03
N GLY A 683 12.68 -10.50 -22.69
CA GLY A 683 12.80 -11.77 -23.39
C GLY A 683 12.93 -13.02 -22.50
N LYS A 684 12.73 -12.98 -21.16
CA LYS A 684 13.05 -14.04 -20.17
C LYS A 684 11.97 -14.41 -19.11
N LEU A 685 12.25 -15.45 -18.31
CA LEU A 685 11.31 -16.15 -17.38
C LEU A 685 11.94 -16.53 -15.97
N LEU A 686 11.60 -17.66 -15.23
CA LEU A 686 12.06 -18.19 -13.85
C LEU A 686 11.25 -19.42 -13.20
N ASN A 687 11.55 -20.67 -13.52
CA ASN A 687 10.93 -21.94 -13.08
C ASN A 687 10.64 -22.21 -11.60
N ASN A 688 9.88 -23.28 -11.35
CA ASN A 688 9.73 -23.98 -10.10
C ASN A 688 9.01 -25.35 -10.39
N TYR A 689 9.71 -26.47 -10.17
CA TYR A 689 9.35 -27.89 -10.29
C TYR A 689 9.08 -28.70 -8.93
N THR A 690 9.78 -29.79 -8.50
CA THR A 690 9.94 -30.42 -7.09
C THR A 690 10.56 -31.78 -7.28
N SER A 691 11.50 -32.26 -6.48
CA SER A 691 12.36 -33.32 -7.00
C SER A 691 11.86 -34.75 -6.85
N SER A 692 12.59 -35.60 -7.55
CA SER A 692 12.75 -37.02 -7.35
C SER A 692 13.37 -37.21 -5.97
N SER A 693 14.12 -36.20 -5.52
CA SER A 693 14.52 -35.92 -4.14
C SER A 693 13.58 -35.00 -3.33
N GLY A 694 12.33 -34.76 -3.73
CA GLY A 694 11.29 -34.00 -2.97
C GLY A 694 11.55 -32.50 -2.69
N PHE A 695 12.70 -32.00 -3.09
CA PHE A 695 13.21 -30.65 -2.87
C PHE A 695 12.84 -29.68 -3.96
N THR A 696 13.26 -28.43 -3.78
CA THR A 696 12.75 -27.32 -4.56
C THR A 696 13.93 -26.51 -5.18
N LYS A 697 13.97 -26.37 -6.53
CA LYS A 697 15.02 -25.78 -7.40
C LYS A 697 14.65 -24.75 -8.55
N LEU A 698 14.17 -23.52 -8.31
CA LEU A 698 13.57 -22.50 -9.22
C LEU A 698 14.40 -21.99 -10.52
N GLU A 699 14.50 -22.60 -11.71
CA GLU A 699 15.48 -22.28 -12.85
C GLU A 699 15.07 -21.04 -13.87
N ARG A 700 15.78 -19.98 -14.46
CA ARG A 700 15.54 -19.10 -15.79
C ARG A 700 16.29 -19.19 -17.20
N LEU A 701 15.61 -19.32 -18.35
CA LEU A 701 16.06 -19.73 -19.72
C LEU A 701 15.89 -18.55 -20.72
N ASN A 702 16.10 -18.77 -22.02
CA ASN A 702 15.90 -17.83 -23.14
C ASN A 702 14.67 -18.13 -24.02
N SER A 703 14.06 -17.09 -24.61
CA SER A 703 12.82 -17.07 -25.43
C SER A 703 12.59 -18.12 -26.54
N ASN A 704 13.51 -19.06 -26.73
CA ASN A 704 13.49 -20.17 -27.69
C ASN A 704 13.32 -21.57 -27.06
N GLY A 705 13.40 -21.68 -25.73
CA GLY A 705 13.33 -22.96 -25.04
C GLY A 705 14.63 -23.48 -24.40
N SER A 706 15.73 -22.70 -24.38
CA SER A 706 17.08 -23.17 -23.95
C SER A 706 17.69 -22.59 -22.65
N VAL A 707 18.38 -23.44 -21.87
CA VAL A 707 19.04 -23.23 -20.53
C VAL A 707 19.99 -22.02 -20.55
N ASP A 708 19.45 -20.81 -20.31
CA ASP A 708 20.23 -19.63 -19.90
C ASP A 708 20.89 -19.93 -18.54
N SER A 709 22.11 -19.49 -18.33
CA SER A 709 22.91 -19.82 -17.15
C SER A 709 23.67 -18.64 -16.52
N SER A 710 23.42 -17.42 -16.99
CA SER A 710 24.08 -16.17 -16.56
C SER A 710 23.80 -15.66 -15.12
N PHE A 711 23.41 -16.51 -14.14
CA PHE A 711 22.72 -16.02 -12.95
C PHE A 711 22.47 -17.13 -11.90
N ASP A 712 22.63 -16.87 -10.59
CA ASP A 712 22.83 -17.91 -9.56
C ASP A 712 22.20 -17.67 -8.17
N THR A 713 21.08 -18.33 -7.86
CA THR A 713 20.24 -18.01 -6.70
C THR A 713 19.68 -19.18 -5.88
N GLY A 714 19.73 -20.43 -6.36
CA GLY A 714 19.28 -21.58 -5.54
C GLY A 714 19.89 -23.00 -5.47
N THR A 715 20.16 -23.51 -4.25
CA THR A 715 20.41 -24.94 -3.98
C THR A 715 19.19 -25.69 -3.42
N LEU A 716 18.52 -25.23 -2.35
CA LEU A 716 17.63 -26.12 -1.60
C LEU A 716 16.63 -25.55 -0.61
N LEU A 717 15.51 -26.30 -0.55
CA LEU A 717 14.39 -25.78 0.18
C LEU A 717 13.40 -26.73 0.83
N SER A 718 13.06 -26.28 2.04
CA SER A 718 11.88 -26.62 2.80
C SER A 718 10.60 -26.03 2.18
N GLY A 719 10.29 -26.31 0.89
CA GLY A 719 9.10 -25.68 0.31
C GLY A 719 8.80 -25.68 -1.16
N SER A 720 7.88 -24.78 -1.55
CA SER A 720 7.18 -24.31 -2.76
C SER A 720 7.05 -22.74 -3.03
N ALA A 721 7.62 -22.01 -4.03
CA ALA A 721 7.32 -20.52 -4.13
C ALA A 721 5.83 -20.24 -4.50
N PHE A 722 5.18 -19.08 -4.81
CA PHE A 722 3.69 -19.17 -4.95
C PHE A 722 2.76 -18.11 -5.65
N HIS A 723 3.15 -17.16 -6.50
CA HIS A 723 2.34 -16.34 -7.47
C HIS A 723 3.40 -15.47 -8.24
N LEU A 724 3.11 -14.45 -9.08
CA LEU A 724 4.05 -13.34 -9.46
C LEU A 724 3.36 -11.95 -10.02
N LEU A 725 3.27 -10.73 -9.36
CA LEU A 725 3.17 -9.23 -9.84
C LEU A 725 4.38 -8.28 -10.24
N LEU A 726 4.57 -7.77 -11.50
CA LEU A 726 5.77 -6.95 -11.96
C LEU A 726 5.90 -5.52 -11.27
N GLN A 727 7.03 -4.80 -10.97
CA GLN A 727 7.07 -3.37 -10.45
C GLN A 727 7.91 -2.41 -11.29
N PRO A 728 7.61 -1.08 -11.30
CA PRO A 728 8.41 -0.03 -11.94
C PRO A 728 9.91 0.05 -11.59
N ASP A 729 10.36 -0.46 -10.44
CA ASP A 729 11.78 -0.53 -10.08
C ASP A 729 12.47 -1.84 -10.51
N GLY A 730 11.75 -2.63 -11.31
CA GLY A 730 12.29 -3.58 -12.25
C GLY A 730 12.81 -4.92 -11.73
N LYS A 731 13.23 -5.01 -10.47
CA LYS A 731 13.72 -6.22 -9.75
C LYS A 731 12.75 -7.48 -9.67
N ILE A 732 12.24 -8.12 -8.58
CA ILE A 732 10.95 -8.92 -8.54
C ILE A 732 10.18 -8.84 -7.17
N VAL A 733 8.88 -9.21 -7.07
CA VAL A 733 7.96 -9.05 -5.89
C VAL A 733 7.27 -10.41 -5.42
N ALA A 734 6.62 -10.68 -4.23
CA ALA A 734 6.20 -12.04 -3.76
C ALA A 734 5.02 -12.24 -2.75
N THR A 735 4.63 -13.46 -2.34
CA THR A 735 3.69 -13.77 -1.19
C THR A 735 3.76 -15.16 -0.50
N GLY A 736 4.78 -16.00 -0.61
CA GLY A 736 5.44 -16.58 0.59
C GLY A 736 4.72 -17.61 1.47
N ASN A 737 5.01 -18.89 1.24
CA ASN A 737 4.68 -20.06 2.08
C ASN A 737 5.80 -20.46 2.98
N PHE A 738 6.21 -19.50 3.76
CA PHE A 738 7.62 -19.23 3.76
C PHE A 738 8.05 -19.00 5.18
N ARG A 739 8.61 -20.01 5.80
CA ARG A 739 9.03 -20.00 7.20
C ARG A 739 10.45 -20.52 7.40
N THR A 740 11.30 -20.33 6.41
CA THR A 740 12.75 -20.27 6.49
C THR A 740 13.24 -19.39 5.26
N TYR A 741 14.36 -18.64 5.20
CA TYR A 741 15.24 -18.17 4.05
C TYR A 741 16.79 -18.49 4.28
N ASN A 742 17.78 -18.60 3.39
CA ASN A 742 19.13 -19.14 3.76
C ASN A 742 19.73 -18.53 5.06
N GLY A 743 19.71 -19.31 6.16
CA GLY A 743 20.12 -18.86 7.50
C GLY A 743 19.04 -18.53 8.56
N LEU A 744 18.92 -17.27 9.06
CA LEU A 744 18.16 -16.87 10.31
C LEU A 744 16.90 -15.90 10.26
N PRO A 745 16.94 -14.56 9.96
CA PRO A 745 15.77 -13.69 9.45
C PRO A 745 15.10 -13.53 7.88
N ALA A 746 13.97 -12.82 8.41
CA ALA A 746 12.63 -13.32 8.89
C ALA A 746 11.30 -12.67 8.27
N LEU A 747 10.08 -12.85 8.86
CA LEU A 747 8.70 -13.34 8.48
C LEU A 747 7.63 -12.86 7.40
N ARG A 748 7.71 -13.42 6.17
CA ARG A 748 6.76 -13.87 5.07
C ARG A 748 7.42 -13.22 3.87
N ILE A 749 7.44 -11.89 3.99
CA ILE A 749 8.13 -10.94 3.15
C ILE A 749 9.68 -11.22 3.01
N LEU A 750 10.41 -10.56 2.09
CA LEU A 750 11.59 -10.97 1.25
C LEU A 750 11.51 -10.05 0.01
N ARG A 751 12.55 -9.46 -0.60
CA ARG A 751 12.50 -8.94 -2.02
C ARG A 751 13.22 -10.03 -2.78
N ILE A 752 13.12 -10.10 -4.09
CA ILE A 752 14.14 -10.81 -4.85
C ILE A 752 14.50 -9.93 -6.13
N LEU A 753 15.70 -9.94 -6.77
CA LEU A 753 16.31 -8.92 -7.72
C LEU A 753 15.84 -8.86 -9.24
N ASN A 754 16.60 -8.38 -10.27
CA ASN A 754 16.29 -8.62 -11.73
C ASN A 754 17.48 -8.85 -12.64
N GLU A 755 18.25 -7.80 -12.89
CA GLU A 755 19.39 -7.94 -13.76
C GLU A 755 20.42 -8.73 -12.96
N HIS A 756 21.25 -9.54 -13.62
CA HIS A 756 22.31 -10.21 -12.88
C HIS A 756 23.34 -9.16 -12.49
N TYR A 757 23.40 -8.83 -11.20
CA TYR A 757 24.27 -7.78 -10.70
C TYR A 757 25.67 -8.31 -10.39
N TYR A 758 26.65 -7.46 -10.58
CA TYR A 758 28.03 -7.63 -10.16
C TYR A 758 28.33 -6.59 -9.08
N PHE A 759 29.13 -6.98 -8.09
CA PHE A 759 29.31 -6.18 -6.88
C PHE A 759 30.74 -5.68 -6.77
N ILE A 760 30.87 -4.37 -6.61
CA ILE A 760 32.16 -3.71 -6.37
C ILE A 760 32.19 -3.35 -4.89
N THR A 761 33.01 -4.06 -4.14
CA THR A 761 33.08 -4.02 -2.67
C THR A 761 34.39 -3.41 -2.22
N GLY A 762 34.43 -2.79 -1.05
CA GLY A 762 35.69 -2.27 -0.54
C GLY A 762 35.60 -1.52 0.77
N THR A 763 36.78 -1.10 1.24
CA THR A 763 36.94 -0.11 2.30
C THR A 763 37.92 0.99 1.90
N ASN A 764 37.68 2.18 2.44
CA ASN A 764 38.51 3.36 2.26
C ASN A 764 39.26 3.66 3.56
N LYS A 765 40.56 3.95 3.46
CA LYS A 765 41.45 4.23 4.61
C LYS A 765 42.30 5.46 4.35
N PHE A 766 42.67 6.15 5.42
CA PHE A 766 43.54 7.34 5.39
C PHE A 766 44.92 6.99 5.95
N ASP A 767 45.90 6.83 5.07
CA ASP A 767 47.31 6.69 5.41
C ASP A 767 47.85 8.04 5.90
N SER A 768 47.76 8.20 7.22
CA SER A 768 48.22 9.38 7.95
C SER A 768 49.74 9.45 8.15
N ASN A 769 50.46 8.36 7.85
CA ASN A 769 51.86 8.19 8.29
C ASN A 769 52.86 7.96 7.14
N GLY A 770 52.38 7.69 5.92
CA GLY A 770 53.16 7.50 4.71
C GLY A 770 53.66 6.08 4.48
N ASN A 771 53.05 5.06 5.11
CA ASN A 771 53.44 3.65 4.93
C ASN A 771 52.54 2.87 3.95
N GLY A 772 51.45 3.49 3.47
CA GLY A 772 50.40 2.86 2.68
C GLY A 772 49.40 2.08 3.55
N CYS A 773 48.11 2.38 3.34
CA CYS A 773 46.99 2.00 4.20
C CYS A 773 46.99 0.55 4.71
N ASP A 774 47.49 0.34 5.91
CA ASP A 774 47.54 -0.98 6.57
C ASP A 774 46.31 -1.21 7.46
N ALA A 775 46.32 -2.26 8.30
CA ALA A 775 45.19 -2.58 9.17
C ALA A 775 44.91 -1.49 10.24
N ALA A 776 45.95 -0.80 10.73
CA ALA A 776 45.89 0.18 11.82
C ALA A 776 45.43 1.57 11.38
N ASP A 777 45.57 1.95 10.11
CA ASP A 777 45.17 3.29 9.64
C ASP A 777 43.67 3.58 9.85
N PRO A 778 43.30 4.83 10.14
CA PRO A 778 41.89 5.23 10.26
C PRO A 778 41.12 4.98 8.96
N VAL A 779 39.81 4.72 9.10
CA VAL A 779 38.89 4.65 7.95
C VAL A 779 38.64 6.04 7.38
N PHE A 780 38.40 6.14 6.08
CA PHE A 780 37.88 7.37 5.47
C PHE A 780 36.35 7.21 5.33
N PRO A 781 35.53 7.79 6.24
CA PRO A 781 34.08 7.65 6.22
C PRO A 781 33.45 8.47 5.09
N ASN A 782 32.25 8.08 4.66
CA ASN A 782 31.37 8.89 3.81
C ASN A 782 32.03 9.45 2.52
N LEU A 783 33.01 8.73 1.95
CA LEU A 783 33.64 9.11 0.68
C LEU A 783 32.62 8.96 -0.45
N ASN A 784 32.51 9.99 -1.30
CA ASN A 784 31.69 9.92 -2.50
C ASN A 784 32.51 9.28 -3.64
N PHE A 785 31.86 8.44 -4.44
CA PHE A 785 32.39 7.91 -5.70
C PHE A 785 31.51 8.40 -6.84
N GLN A 786 32.12 8.94 -7.90
CA GLN A 786 31.48 8.95 -9.21
C GLN A 786 31.68 7.59 -9.85
N VAL A 787 30.58 6.93 -10.20
CA VAL A 787 30.54 5.66 -10.94
C VAL A 787 30.06 6.00 -12.34
N SER A 788 30.94 5.83 -13.33
CA SER A 788 30.67 6.18 -14.72
C SER A 788 30.70 4.97 -15.64
N SER A 789 29.85 4.96 -16.67
CA SER A 789 29.78 3.88 -17.67
C SER A 789 29.43 4.43 -19.06
N THR A 790 29.25 3.56 -20.05
CA THR A 790 28.83 3.98 -21.40
C THR A 790 27.33 4.26 -21.54
N THR A 791 26.52 3.95 -20.52
CA THR A 791 25.05 4.04 -20.56
C THR A 791 24.43 4.78 -19.38
N ASN A 792 25.00 4.69 -18.18
CA ASN A 792 24.52 5.33 -16.97
C ASN A 792 25.69 5.84 -16.10
N ASP A 793 25.57 7.07 -15.61
CA ASP A 793 26.47 7.67 -14.62
C ASP A 793 25.69 7.95 -13.32
N PHE A 794 26.28 7.64 -12.17
CA PHE A 794 25.68 7.88 -10.86
C PHE A 794 26.75 8.13 -9.77
N SER A 795 26.32 8.71 -8.64
CA SER A 795 27.19 8.90 -7.47
C SER A 795 26.80 7.92 -6.35
N TYR A 796 27.79 7.47 -5.57
CA TYR A 796 27.59 6.54 -4.45
C TYR A 796 28.45 6.95 -3.26
N ILE A 797 27.84 7.11 -2.07
CA ILE A 797 28.54 7.52 -0.84
C ILE A 797 28.76 6.30 0.06
N THR A 798 29.97 6.13 0.59
CA THR A 798 30.28 5.01 1.51
C THR A 798 29.64 5.20 2.88
N ASN A 799 29.58 4.13 3.68
CA ASN A 799 29.10 4.26 5.07
C ASN A 799 30.15 4.90 6.00
N ILE A 800 29.74 5.13 7.25
CA ILE A 800 30.58 5.71 8.33
C ILE A 800 31.78 4.83 8.74
N SER A 801 31.87 3.59 8.26
CA SER A 801 33.03 2.71 8.44
C SER A 801 33.95 2.71 7.21
N GLY A 802 33.74 3.64 6.26
CA GLY A 802 34.45 3.72 4.98
C GLY A 802 34.15 2.55 4.03
N GLY A 803 33.14 1.72 4.33
CA GLY A 803 32.81 0.51 3.60
C GLY A 803 31.74 0.72 2.54
N TYR A 804 31.82 -0.05 1.44
CA TYR A 804 30.86 0.02 0.33
C TYR A 804 30.65 -1.32 -0.38
N ALA A 805 29.50 -1.43 -1.06
CA ALA A 805 29.11 -2.54 -1.91
C ALA A 805 28.18 -2.01 -3.01
N ILE A 806 28.76 -1.62 -4.16
CA ILE A 806 28.05 -1.00 -5.28
C ILE A 806 27.55 -2.12 -6.23
N PRO A 807 26.23 -2.28 -6.44
CA PRO A 807 25.68 -3.16 -7.46
C PRO A 807 25.73 -2.49 -8.83
N VAL A 808 26.22 -3.21 -9.85
CA VAL A 808 26.23 -2.78 -11.26
C VAL A 808 25.77 -3.92 -12.17
N ALA A 809 25.17 -3.62 -13.33
CA ALA A 809 24.86 -4.64 -14.34
C ALA A 809 26.14 -5.11 -15.06
N ALA A 810 26.03 -6.00 -16.06
CA ALA A 810 27.15 -6.27 -16.96
C ALA A 810 27.61 -4.99 -17.68
N GLY A 811 28.91 -4.84 -17.93
CA GLY A 811 29.50 -3.65 -18.56
C GLY A 811 30.84 -3.23 -17.95
N ASP A 812 31.38 -2.15 -18.50
CA ASP A 812 32.59 -1.47 -18.02
C ASP A 812 32.20 -0.25 -17.17
N TYR A 813 32.70 -0.18 -15.93
CA TYR A 813 32.40 0.88 -14.96
C TYR A 813 33.69 1.47 -14.42
N THR A 814 33.83 2.79 -14.41
CA THR A 814 34.97 3.48 -13.80
C THR A 814 34.56 4.17 -12.51
N LEU A 815 35.12 3.72 -11.40
CA LEU A 815 34.96 4.29 -10.06
C LEU A 815 36.04 5.35 -9.84
N THR A 816 35.62 6.57 -9.53
CA THR A 816 36.51 7.69 -9.24
C THR A 816 36.12 8.30 -7.88
N PRO A 817 37.00 8.29 -6.87
CA PRO A 817 36.79 9.03 -5.63
C PRO A 817 36.57 10.52 -5.88
N VAL A 818 35.59 11.11 -5.20
CA VAL A 818 35.28 12.54 -5.25
C VAL A 818 35.43 13.10 -3.83
N PHE A 819 36.40 13.98 -3.65
CA PHE A 819 36.68 14.64 -2.37
C PHE A 819 35.96 15.98 -2.26
N GLU A 820 35.57 16.32 -1.03
CA GLU A 820 35.06 17.64 -0.64
C GLU A 820 36.12 18.73 -0.93
N ASN A 821 37.36 18.49 -0.48
CA ASN A 821 38.54 19.34 -0.73
C ASN A 821 39.63 18.56 -1.51
N PRO A 822 39.61 18.54 -2.86
CA PRO A 822 40.54 17.75 -3.68
C PRO A 822 42.02 18.17 -3.61
N SER A 823 42.32 19.33 -3.04
CA SER A 823 43.68 19.82 -2.77
C SER A 823 44.34 19.12 -1.59
N TYR A 824 43.57 18.68 -0.59
CA TYR A 824 44.11 18.20 0.69
C TYR A 824 44.53 16.71 0.68
N PHE A 825 43.99 15.95 -0.28
CA PHE A 825 44.05 14.49 -0.29
C PHE A 825 44.39 13.94 -1.67
N SER A 826 45.35 13.03 -1.70
CA SER A 826 45.66 12.17 -2.85
C SER A 826 45.06 10.79 -2.63
N VAL A 827 44.75 10.06 -3.69
CA VAL A 827 44.19 8.70 -3.57
C VAL A 827 44.85 7.73 -4.54
N THR A 828 45.17 6.53 -4.01
CA THR A 828 45.77 5.43 -4.75
C THR A 828 44.86 4.19 -4.65
N PRO A 829 44.41 3.62 -5.78
CA PRO A 829 44.47 4.17 -7.14
C PRO A 829 43.61 5.45 -7.30
N SER A 830 43.92 6.30 -8.28
CA SER A 830 43.16 7.53 -8.55
C SER A 830 41.75 7.28 -9.11
N SER A 831 41.58 6.15 -9.79
CA SER A 831 40.33 5.64 -10.34
C SER A 831 40.52 4.16 -10.68
N VAL A 832 39.45 3.38 -10.76
CA VAL A 832 39.50 1.96 -11.16
C VAL A 832 38.40 1.65 -12.17
N THR A 833 38.80 1.15 -13.34
CA THR A 833 37.85 0.55 -14.28
C THR A 833 37.70 -0.93 -13.98
N VAL A 834 36.46 -1.36 -13.77
CA VAL A 834 36.06 -2.76 -13.61
C VAL A 834 35.23 -3.18 -14.82
N SER A 835 35.27 -4.46 -15.18
CA SER A 835 34.64 -4.98 -16.40
C SER A 835 33.97 -6.32 -16.14
N PHE A 836 32.64 -6.34 -16.11
CA PHE A 836 31.84 -7.54 -15.85
C PHE A 836 31.11 -7.99 -17.13
N PRO A 837 31.07 -9.31 -17.45
CA PRO A 837 31.46 -10.46 -16.63
C PRO A 837 32.96 -10.86 -16.69
N SER A 838 33.85 -10.05 -17.26
CA SER A 838 35.26 -10.46 -17.45
C SER A 838 36.03 -10.67 -16.14
N GLN A 839 35.61 -10.00 -15.07
CA GLN A 839 36.15 -10.10 -13.71
C GLN A 839 35.18 -10.87 -12.78
N VAL A 840 35.73 -11.45 -11.72
CA VAL A 840 34.97 -12.19 -10.70
C VAL A 840 34.20 -11.20 -9.80
N SER A 841 32.91 -11.49 -9.55
CA SER A 841 32.07 -10.78 -8.58
C SER A 841 31.91 -11.63 -7.29
N PRO A 842 31.86 -11.02 -6.10
CA PRO A 842 32.16 -9.61 -5.83
C PRO A 842 33.65 -9.32 -6.05
N LEU A 843 33.94 -8.20 -6.72
CA LEU A 843 35.30 -7.68 -6.85
C LEU A 843 35.58 -6.81 -5.62
N THR A 844 36.69 -7.05 -4.92
CA THR A 844 37.12 -6.20 -3.82
C THR A 844 38.17 -5.20 -4.30
N GLN A 845 37.85 -3.92 -4.20
CA GLN A 845 38.73 -2.79 -4.51
C GLN A 845 38.77 -1.85 -3.31
N ASN A 846 39.95 -1.62 -2.74
CA ASN A 846 40.11 -0.63 -1.68
C ASN A 846 40.74 0.64 -2.24
N PHE A 847 40.45 1.79 -1.63
CA PHE A 847 41.11 3.06 -1.94
C PHE A 847 41.91 3.52 -0.73
N CYS A 848 43.17 3.88 -0.97
CA CYS A 848 44.05 4.43 0.04
C CYS A 848 44.23 5.93 -0.17
N ILE A 849 43.86 6.73 0.82
CA ILE A 849 43.92 8.17 0.79
C ILE A 849 45.16 8.63 1.58
N SER A 850 46.02 9.46 1.00
CA SER A 850 47.22 10.00 1.65
C SER A 850 47.21 11.54 1.59
N PRO A 851 47.68 12.25 2.64
CA PRO A 851 47.61 13.70 2.70
C PRO A 851 48.53 14.38 1.66
N ILE A 852 48.07 15.51 1.12
CA ILE A 852 48.87 16.44 0.32
C ILE A 852 49.19 17.66 1.19
N GLY A 853 50.45 18.07 1.28
CA GLY A 853 50.83 19.29 2.01
C GLY A 853 50.38 19.30 3.48
N ASN A 854 50.16 20.50 4.02
CA ASN A 854 49.65 20.72 5.37
C ASN A 854 48.44 21.66 5.30
N HIS A 855 47.24 21.13 5.46
CA HIS A 855 45.99 21.89 5.39
C HIS A 855 45.19 21.75 6.71
N PRO A 856 45.18 22.77 7.58
CA PRO A 856 44.27 22.88 8.72
C PRO A 856 42.92 23.44 8.26
N ASP A 857 41.84 22.73 8.56
CA ASP A 857 40.48 23.03 8.08
C ASP A 857 39.43 22.41 9.05
N LEU A 858 38.57 23.24 9.65
CA LEU A 858 37.60 22.87 10.72
C LEU A 858 36.16 23.33 10.40
N ASP A 859 35.19 22.46 10.65
CA ASP A 859 33.75 22.69 10.40
C ASP A 859 32.95 22.51 11.69
N VAL A 860 31.95 23.38 11.89
CA VAL A 860 30.97 23.27 12.98
C VAL A 860 29.53 23.39 12.47
N THR A 861 28.69 22.46 12.89
CA THR A 861 27.25 22.40 12.61
C THR A 861 26.48 22.31 13.93
N ILE A 862 25.32 22.96 14.06
CA ILE A 862 24.41 22.81 15.20
C ILE A 862 23.05 22.27 14.74
N LEU A 863 22.51 21.30 15.48
CA LEU A 863 21.28 20.57 15.18
C LEU A 863 20.35 20.58 16.41
N PRO A 864 19.07 20.98 16.29
CA PRO A 864 18.08 20.74 17.34
C PRO A 864 17.70 19.25 17.35
N LEU A 865 17.73 18.62 18.54
CA LEU A 865 17.36 17.21 18.72
C LEU A 865 15.87 17.02 19.09
N ASN A 866 15.24 18.08 19.60
CA ASN A 866 13.80 18.16 19.86
C ASN A 866 13.25 19.55 19.45
N VAL A 867 11.93 19.70 19.51
CA VAL A 867 11.28 20.99 19.27
C VAL A 867 11.35 21.87 20.53
N ALA A 868 11.78 23.12 20.36
CA ALA A 868 11.76 24.12 21.42
C ALA A 868 10.32 24.39 21.89
N ARG A 869 10.05 24.24 23.20
CA ARG A 869 8.76 24.53 23.84
C ARG A 869 8.98 25.33 25.14
N PRO A 870 8.15 26.36 25.44
CA PRO A 870 8.28 27.13 26.67
C PRO A 870 8.16 26.26 27.92
N GLY A 871 9.03 26.45 28.91
CA GLY A 871 9.10 25.67 30.16
C GLY A 871 9.76 24.29 30.07
N PHE A 872 10.27 23.88 28.89
CA PHE A 872 10.88 22.56 28.69
C PHE A 872 12.37 22.64 28.35
N ASP A 873 13.09 21.56 28.64
CA ASP A 873 14.45 21.34 28.16
C ASP A 873 14.47 21.14 26.63
N SER A 874 15.19 22.02 25.93
CA SER A 874 15.57 21.86 24.54
C SER A 874 17.01 21.36 24.44
N HIS A 875 17.24 20.36 23.60
CA HIS A 875 18.52 19.69 23.43
C HIS A 875 19.11 20.01 22.07
N TYR A 876 20.33 20.53 22.05
CA TYR A 876 21.06 20.89 20.84
C TYR A 876 22.32 20.04 20.74
N LYS A 877 22.58 19.47 19.55
CA LYS A 877 23.84 18.82 19.24
C LYS A 877 24.68 19.74 18.39
N ILE A 878 25.83 20.16 18.90
CA ILE A 878 26.91 20.73 18.11
C ILE A 878 27.77 19.56 17.61
N VAL A 879 27.89 19.42 16.30
CA VAL A 879 28.80 18.47 15.63
C VAL A 879 29.95 19.29 15.08
N TYR A 880 31.18 18.88 15.35
CA TYR A 880 32.37 19.53 14.78
C TYR A 880 33.35 18.50 14.22
N LYS A 881 34.00 18.85 13.11
CA LYS A 881 34.76 17.92 12.27
C LYS A 881 36.09 18.55 11.84
N ASN A 882 37.15 17.76 11.86
CA ASN A 882 38.43 18.15 11.26
C ASN A 882 38.45 17.64 9.82
N LYS A 883 38.20 18.54 8.87
CA LYS A 883 38.18 18.27 7.42
C LYS A 883 39.58 18.36 6.81
N GLY A 884 40.46 19.08 7.49
CA GLY A 884 41.88 19.19 7.17
C GLY A 884 42.64 17.88 7.36
N ASN A 885 43.89 17.89 6.92
CA ASN A 885 44.79 16.76 7.00
C ASN A 885 45.83 16.87 8.14
N GLN A 886 45.74 17.91 8.95
CA GLN A 886 46.59 18.15 10.13
C GLN A 886 45.87 17.80 11.44
N MET A 887 46.62 17.45 12.48
CA MET A 887 46.06 17.29 13.84
C MET A 887 45.82 18.66 14.47
N GLN A 888 44.58 18.92 14.93
CA GLN A 888 44.16 20.25 15.37
C GLN A 888 43.82 20.32 16.86
N SER A 889 43.76 21.53 17.39
CA SER A 889 43.39 21.86 18.78
C SER A 889 42.92 23.31 18.83
N GLY A 890 42.00 23.63 19.73
CA GLY A 890 41.33 24.94 19.73
C GLY A 890 40.09 24.97 20.62
N THR A 891 39.12 25.81 20.27
CA THR A 891 37.91 26.04 21.07
C THR A 891 36.67 26.07 20.19
N VAL A 892 35.65 25.29 20.56
CA VAL A 892 34.26 25.45 20.08
C VAL A 892 33.54 26.39 21.04
N SER A 893 32.69 27.27 20.54
CA SER A 893 31.79 28.10 21.37
C SER A 893 30.34 28.00 20.90
N LEU A 894 29.41 28.30 21.81
CA LEU A 894 27.99 28.44 21.54
C LEU A 894 27.50 29.75 22.17
N SER A 895 27.03 30.66 21.33
CA SER A 895 26.30 31.85 21.75
C SER A 895 24.79 31.60 21.73
N TYR A 896 24.10 32.05 22.78
CA TYR A 896 22.66 31.88 23.01
C TYR A 896 22.09 33.06 23.83
N ASP A 897 20.77 33.18 23.96
CA ASP A 897 20.14 34.22 24.80
C ASP A 897 19.77 33.71 26.21
N ASP A 898 20.66 33.97 27.16
CA ASP A 898 20.54 33.64 28.60
C ASP A 898 19.38 34.38 29.30
N LEU A 899 18.68 35.29 28.61
CA LEU A 899 17.46 35.93 29.14
C LEU A 899 16.20 35.10 28.89
N VAL A 900 16.19 34.22 27.87
CA VAL A 900 15.03 33.38 27.51
C VAL A 900 15.33 31.87 27.55
N THR A 901 16.58 31.46 27.79
CA THR A 901 16.98 30.07 27.97
C THR A 901 18.04 29.91 29.05
N ASP A 902 17.83 29.04 30.04
CA ASP A 902 18.78 28.73 31.13
C ASP A 902 19.63 27.48 30.81
N LEU A 903 20.92 27.49 31.14
CA LEU A 903 21.78 26.31 30.97
C LEU A 903 21.51 25.23 32.02
N VAL A 904 21.00 24.07 31.59
CA VAL A 904 20.83 22.88 32.44
C VAL A 904 22.11 22.05 32.49
N ASN A 905 22.64 21.65 31.33
CA ASN A 905 23.88 20.86 31.24
C ASN A 905 24.55 20.93 29.86
N SER A 906 25.79 20.42 29.81
CA SER A 906 26.47 20.08 28.57
C SER A 906 27.28 18.80 28.73
N ILE A 907 27.30 17.96 27.70
CA ILE A 907 28.08 16.72 27.61
C ILE A 907 28.88 16.74 26.28
N PRO A 908 30.22 16.85 26.31
CA PRO A 908 31.07 17.09 27.49
C PRO A 908 30.81 18.44 28.16
N SER A 909 31.24 18.58 29.41
CA SER A 909 31.13 19.84 30.14
C SER A 909 31.98 20.94 29.52
N PHE A 910 31.50 22.18 29.56
CA PHE A 910 32.20 23.35 29.05
C PHE A 910 33.48 23.64 29.86
N THR A 911 34.45 24.28 29.20
CA THR A 911 35.70 24.76 29.80
C THR A 911 35.52 26.13 30.45
N THR A 912 34.75 27.03 29.84
CA THR A 912 34.33 28.31 30.44
C THR A 912 32.91 28.69 30.01
N GLN A 913 32.24 29.48 30.85
CA GLN A 913 30.90 30.01 30.62
C GLN A 913 30.90 31.52 30.95
N THR A 914 30.17 32.27 30.15
CA THR A 914 29.57 33.58 30.48
C THR A 914 28.06 33.45 30.28
N ALA A 915 27.26 34.47 30.61
CA ALA A 915 25.80 34.43 30.42
C ALA A 915 25.40 33.92 29.02
N ASN A 916 25.62 34.72 27.98
CA ASN A 916 25.21 34.39 26.62
C ASN A 916 26.19 33.47 25.85
N THR A 917 27.18 32.84 26.49
CA THR A 917 28.21 32.06 25.74
C THR A 917 28.88 30.93 26.53
N LEU A 918 28.89 29.73 25.95
CA LEU A 918 29.63 28.53 26.42
C LEU A 918 30.85 28.27 25.54
N ASN A 919 31.91 27.69 26.11
CA ASN A 919 33.16 27.39 25.38
C ASN A 919 33.73 26.03 25.78
N TRP A 920 34.14 25.20 24.81
CA TRP A 920 34.78 23.90 25.00
C TRP A 920 36.14 23.85 24.31
N ASN A 921 37.21 23.70 25.07
CA ASN A 921 38.54 23.49 24.51
C ASN A 921 38.71 22.03 24.10
N PHE A 922 39.09 21.79 22.84
CA PHE A 922 39.43 20.47 22.31
C PHE A 922 40.93 20.39 22.00
N ALA A 923 41.49 19.20 22.21
CA ALA A 923 42.90 18.92 21.93
C ALA A 923 43.06 17.67 21.06
N ALA A 924 44.17 17.61 20.33
CA ALA A 924 44.62 16.46 19.53
C ALA A 924 43.50 15.82 18.69
N MET A 925 42.73 16.64 17.98
CA MET A 925 41.68 16.18 17.07
C MET A 925 42.34 15.70 15.77
N GLN A 926 42.16 14.42 15.45
CA GLN A 926 42.79 13.78 14.30
C GLN A 926 42.13 14.24 12.99
N PRO A 927 42.80 14.15 11.83
CA PRO A 927 42.15 14.30 10.53
C PRO A 927 40.95 13.37 10.39
N LEU A 928 39.87 13.85 9.77
CA LEU A 928 38.59 13.16 9.58
C LEU A 928 37.83 12.83 10.89
N GLU A 929 38.37 13.16 12.07
CA GLU A 929 37.68 12.96 13.34
C GLU A 929 36.47 13.89 13.42
N THR A 930 35.34 13.34 13.85
CA THR A 930 34.11 14.08 14.16
C THR A 930 33.82 13.91 15.64
N ARG A 931 33.52 15.02 16.32
CA ARG A 931 33.18 15.06 17.75
C ARG A 931 31.82 15.74 17.93
N GLU A 932 31.14 15.41 19.02
CA GLU A 932 29.82 15.93 19.34
C GLU A 932 29.83 16.57 20.74
N ILE A 933 29.07 17.64 20.90
CA ILE A 933 28.68 18.23 22.19
C ILE A 933 27.15 18.27 22.19
N VAL A 934 26.52 17.73 23.24
CA VAL A 934 25.08 17.89 23.48
C VAL A 934 24.90 18.91 24.61
N VAL A 935 24.20 20.01 24.31
CA VAL A 935 23.83 21.06 25.26
C VAL A 935 22.34 20.94 25.56
N THR A 936 21.99 21.04 26.84
CA THR A 936 20.58 21.11 27.29
C THR A 936 20.33 22.48 27.88
N LEU A 937 19.40 23.22 27.28
CA LEU A 937 18.93 24.52 27.76
C LEU A 937 17.46 24.39 28.15
N ASN A 938 17.10 24.77 29.37
CA ASN A 938 15.71 24.96 29.73
C ASN A 938 15.23 26.26 29.06
N LEU A 939 14.00 26.28 28.56
CA LEU A 939 13.44 27.45 27.88
C LEU A 939 12.43 28.13 28.81
N ASN A 940 12.47 29.46 28.92
CA ASN A 940 11.54 30.19 29.79
C ASN A 940 10.08 29.80 29.52
N THR A 941 9.26 29.80 30.55
CA THR A 941 7.80 29.74 30.44
C THR A 941 7.22 31.04 29.84
N PRO A 942 5.95 31.03 29.39
CA PRO A 942 5.24 32.27 29.03
C PRO A 942 4.94 33.16 30.25
N THR A 943 5.22 32.69 31.46
CA THR A 943 4.99 33.38 32.74
C THR A 943 6.25 34.00 33.36
N GLU A 944 7.44 33.65 32.87
CA GLU A 944 8.71 34.26 33.30
C GLU A 944 8.95 35.60 32.59
N THR A 945 10.05 36.29 32.91
CA THR A 945 10.31 37.64 32.39
C THR A 945 11.79 37.80 32.03
N PRO A 946 12.14 37.93 30.73
CA PRO A 946 11.24 37.94 29.57
C PRO A 946 10.52 36.61 29.30
N ALA A 947 9.27 36.70 28.84
CA ALA A 947 8.40 35.54 28.57
C ALA A 947 8.66 34.97 27.17
N LEU A 948 8.98 33.68 27.08
CA LEU A 948 9.11 32.99 25.80
C LEU A 948 7.75 32.40 25.36
N ASN A 949 7.38 32.63 24.11
CA ASN A 949 6.03 32.32 23.60
C ASN A 949 6.10 31.47 22.33
N ALA A 950 5.01 30.77 22.01
CA ALA A 950 4.91 30.07 20.72
C ALA A 950 5.00 31.08 19.56
N GLY A 951 5.82 30.78 18.56
CA GLY A 951 6.17 31.69 17.47
C GLY A 951 7.39 32.60 17.73
N SER A 952 7.94 32.63 18.95
CA SER A 952 9.27 33.19 19.20
C SER A 952 10.34 32.44 18.41
N ILE A 953 11.43 33.12 18.03
CA ILE A 953 12.62 32.50 17.45
C ILE A 953 13.72 32.50 18.51
N LEU A 954 14.39 31.36 18.69
CA LEU A 954 15.63 31.24 19.45
C LEU A 954 16.80 31.24 18.47
N ASP A 955 17.71 32.19 18.65
CA ASP A 955 18.89 32.37 17.81
C ASP A 955 20.12 31.78 18.52
N PHE A 956 20.73 30.77 17.90
CA PHE A 956 21.97 30.14 18.34
C PHE A 956 23.05 30.36 17.31
N THR A 957 24.26 30.72 17.74
CA THR A 957 25.43 30.73 16.85
C THR A 957 26.53 29.86 17.46
N ALA A 958 26.94 28.82 16.75
CA ALA A 958 28.06 27.98 17.11
C ALA A 958 29.27 28.33 16.26
N GLU A 959 30.42 28.52 16.90
CA GLU A 959 31.68 28.88 16.26
C GLU A 959 32.76 27.87 16.64
N ILE A 960 33.72 27.64 15.76
CA ILE A 960 34.94 26.88 16.06
C ILE A 960 36.17 27.71 15.70
N SER A 961 37.24 27.50 16.45
CA SER A 961 38.51 28.21 16.28
C SER A 961 39.67 27.23 16.43
N SER A 962 40.68 27.37 15.56
CA SER A 962 41.92 26.58 15.61
C SER A 962 43.09 27.39 16.19
N VAL A 963 44.07 26.67 16.75
CA VAL A 963 45.41 27.21 17.08
C VAL A 963 46.27 27.37 15.82
N LEU A 964 45.92 26.69 14.72
CA LEU A 964 46.51 26.89 13.39
C LEU A 964 45.69 27.90 12.59
N THR A 965 46.26 28.44 11.51
CA THR A 965 45.46 29.21 10.53
C THR A 965 44.62 28.22 9.73
N ASP A 966 43.30 28.33 9.87
CA ASP A 966 42.33 27.52 9.14
C ASP A 966 42.19 28.00 7.69
N GLU A 967 42.01 27.07 6.74
CA GLU A 967 41.93 27.38 5.30
C GLU A 967 40.51 27.68 4.80
N THR A 968 39.46 27.33 5.54
CA THR A 968 38.05 27.67 5.20
C THR A 968 37.35 28.42 6.36
N PRO A 969 37.70 29.69 6.66
CA PRO A 969 37.07 30.45 7.74
C PRO A 969 35.54 30.57 7.67
N GLU A 970 34.94 30.37 6.50
CA GLU A 970 33.50 30.47 6.27
C GLU A 970 32.65 29.33 6.86
N ASP A 971 33.16 28.10 7.04
CA ASP A 971 32.44 26.99 7.70
C ASP A 971 32.85 26.75 9.16
N ASN A 972 33.72 27.62 9.68
CA ASN A 972 34.04 27.72 11.11
C ASN A 972 32.92 28.39 11.94
N THR A 973 31.75 28.74 11.35
CA THR A 973 30.63 29.40 12.05
C THR A 973 29.27 29.04 11.44
N VAL A 974 28.28 28.76 12.29
CA VAL A 974 26.91 28.40 11.89
C VAL A 974 25.87 29.06 12.80
N THR A 975 24.75 29.52 12.23
CA THR A 975 23.61 30.07 12.97
C THR A 975 22.36 29.21 12.77
N LEU A 976 21.65 28.93 13.87
CA LEU A 976 20.37 28.21 13.90
C LEU A 976 19.28 29.13 14.46
N HIS A 977 18.21 29.29 13.68
CA HIS A 977 16.99 30.00 14.05
C HIS A 977 15.90 28.97 14.36
N GLN A 978 15.68 28.60 15.62
CA GLN A 978 14.63 27.63 15.98
C GLN A 978 13.33 28.34 16.41
N THR A 979 12.24 28.07 15.70
CA THR A 979 10.90 28.51 16.12
C THR A 979 10.42 27.71 17.33
N VAL A 980 9.99 28.43 18.36
CA VAL A 980 9.35 27.87 19.55
C VAL A 980 7.91 27.48 19.23
N VAL A 981 7.53 26.26 19.58
CA VAL A 981 6.17 25.71 19.39
C VAL A 981 5.55 25.37 20.75
N ASN A 982 4.25 25.09 20.81
CA ASN A 982 3.63 24.57 22.02
C ASN A 982 2.47 23.61 21.68
N SER A 983 2.20 22.67 22.59
CA SER A 983 1.03 21.78 22.56
C SER A 983 -0.08 22.33 23.46
N PHE A 984 -1.33 22.20 23.02
CA PHE A 984 -2.52 22.52 23.82
C PHE A 984 -3.09 21.20 24.34
N ASP A 985 -3.03 20.98 25.66
CA ASP A 985 -3.18 19.65 26.29
C ASP A 985 -4.34 19.57 27.31
N PRO A 986 -4.85 18.36 27.65
CA PRO A 986 -6.20 18.19 28.21
C PRO A 986 -6.30 18.10 29.75
N ASN A 987 -5.27 18.45 30.50
CA ASN A 987 -5.28 18.43 31.98
C ASN A 987 -6.22 19.52 32.55
N ASP A 988 -7.50 19.20 32.70
CA ASP A 988 -8.56 20.16 33.01
C ASP A 988 -9.29 19.92 34.34
N LYS A 989 -9.96 20.99 34.78
CA LYS A 989 -11.06 20.94 35.73
C LYS A 989 -12.29 21.56 35.07
N THR A 990 -13.42 20.87 35.12
CA THR A 990 -14.68 21.32 34.52
C THR A 990 -15.82 21.21 35.53
N CYS A 991 -16.58 22.31 35.69
CA CYS A 991 -17.88 22.30 36.36
C CYS A 991 -18.90 21.70 35.40
N LEU A 992 -19.53 20.57 35.77
CA LEU A 992 -20.38 19.79 34.87
C LEU A 992 -21.75 20.43 34.63
N GLU A 993 -22.16 21.37 35.48
CA GLU A 993 -23.29 22.29 35.23
C GLU A 993 -22.97 23.36 34.17
N GLY A 994 -21.71 23.49 33.74
CA GLY A 994 -21.26 24.41 32.71
C GLY A 994 -20.77 25.76 33.22
N THR A 995 -20.49 26.68 32.29
CA THR A 995 -19.99 28.03 32.59
C THR A 995 -21.07 29.00 33.10
N GLN A 996 -22.34 28.60 33.11
CA GLN A 996 -23.44 29.39 33.64
C GLN A 996 -24.48 28.51 34.36
N ILE A 997 -24.91 28.92 35.56
CA ILE A 997 -26.06 28.32 36.26
C ILE A 997 -27.13 29.38 36.56
N SER A 998 -28.38 28.92 36.72
CA SER A 998 -29.48 29.77 37.15
C SER A 998 -29.45 30.05 38.65
N ILE A 999 -30.07 31.16 39.07
CA ILE A 999 -30.14 31.57 40.49
C ILE A 999 -30.86 30.53 41.36
N ASP A 1000 -31.80 29.77 40.80
CA ASP A 1000 -32.57 28.73 41.51
C ASP A 1000 -31.72 27.48 41.84
N GLN A 1001 -30.49 27.37 41.32
CA GLN A 1001 -29.53 26.30 41.61
C GLN A 1001 -28.51 26.69 42.71
N VAL A 1002 -28.58 27.91 43.26
CA VAL A 1002 -27.69 28.37 44.33
C VAL A 1002 -28.10 27.76 45.68
N GLY A 1003 -27.12 27.18 46.39
CA GLY A 1003 -27.33 26.38 47.60
C GLY A 1003 -27.37 24.87 47.34
N ASP A 1004 -27.50 24.45 46.08
CA ASP A 1004 -27.48 23.05 45.67
C ASP A 1004 -26.08 22.54 45.32
N TYR A 1005 -25.99 21.23 45.05
CA TYR A 1005 -24.74 20.57 44.65
C TYR A 1005 -24.36 20.90 43.20
N VAL A 1006 -23.15 21.43 43.01
CA VAL A 1006 -22.44 21.42 41.73
C VAL A 1006 -21.44 20.26 41.68
N HIS A 1007 -21.14 19.77 40.49
CA HIS A 1007 -20.27 18.61 40.25
C HIS A 1007 -19.03 19.03 39.48
N TYR A 1008 -17.86 18.69 40.00
CA TYR A 1008 -16.58 18.90 39.33
C TYR A 1008 -16.03 17.58 38.83
N MET A 1009 -15.60 17.58 37.57
CA MET A 1009 -14.69 16.60 37.01
C MET A 1009 -13.29 17.22 36.91
N ILE A 1010 -12.28 16.45 37.28
CA ILE A 1010 -10.87 16.75 37.05
C ILE A 1010 -10.31 15.59 36.25
N ARG A 1011 -9.68 15.87 35.10
CA ARG A 1011 -8.94 14.89 34.30
C ARG A 1011 -7.44 15.11 34.47
N PHE A 1012 -6.69 14.02 34.40
CA PHE A 1012 -5.24 14.04 34.52
C PHE A 1012 -4.64 12.98 33.62
N GLU A 1013 -3.66 13.37 32.80
CA GLU A 1013 -2.97 12.49 31.86
C GLU A 1013 -1.48 12.44 32.20
N ASN A 1014 -0.90 11.24 32.29
CA ASN A 1014 0.54 11.09 32.48
C ASN A 1014 1.27 11.18 31.13
N THR A 1015 1.54 12.40 30.67
CA THR A 1015 2.34 12.70 29.47
C THR A 1015 3.86 12.68 29.73
N GLY A 1016 4.30 12.02 30.82
CA GLY A 1016 5.70 11.83 31.16
C GLY A 1016 6.41 10.76 30.32
N THR A 1017 7.62 10.37 30.72
CA THR A 1017 8.41 9.31 30.04
C THR A 1017 8.56 8.03 30.87
N TYR A 1018 7.76 7.88 31.93
CA TYR A 1018 7.74 6.69 32.78
C TYR A 1018 6.39 6.57 33.51
N THR A 1019 6.09 5.35 33.97
CA THR A 1019 4.87 5.02 34.71
C THR A 1019 4.81 5.74 36.06
N ALA A 1020 3.80 6.58 36.29
CA ALA A 1020 3.60 7.27 37.56
C ALA A 1020 2.97 6.32 38.60
N GLN A 1021 3.67 6.05 39.70
CA GLN A 1021 3.22 5.11 40.72
C GLN A 1021 2.09 5.70 41.57
N ASN A 1022 2.12 6.99 41.86
CA ASN A 1022 1.13 7.70 42.69
C ASN A 1022 0.70 9.01 42.01
N VAL A 1023 -0.55 9.44 42.25
CA VAL A 1023 -1.05 10.75 41.83
C VAL A 1023 -1.78 11.40 43.00
N ASN A 1024 -1.52 12.67 43.26
CA ASN A 1024 -2.22 13.45 44.30
C ASN A 1024 -2.80 14.72 43.68
N ILE A 1025 -4.10 14.94 43.86
CA ILE A 1025 -4.78 16.14 43.36
C ILE A 1025 -5.16 17.02 44.55
N VAL A 1026 -4.77 18.29 44.50
CA VAL A 1026 -5.02 19.27 45.56
C VAL A 1026 -5.95 20.37 45.05
N ASP A 1027 -7.01 20.61 45.82
CA ASP A 1027 -8.10 21.55 45.52
C ASP A 1027 -8.27 22.52 46.69
N LEU A 1028 -8.05 23.81 46.45
CA LEU A 1028 -8.17 24.87 47.45
C LEU A 1028 -9.55 25.51 47.36
N ILE A 1029 -10.52 24.88 48.01
CA ILE A 1029 -11.93 25.28 47.96
C ILE A 1029 -12.12 26.68 48.56
N ASP A 1030 -12.80 27.58 47.83
CA ASP A 1030 -13.23 28.87 48.36
C ASP A 1030 -14.43 28.69 49.32
N THR A 1031 -14.16 28.74 50.61
CA THR A 1031 -15.18 28.61 51.67
C THR A 1031 -16.06 29.85 51.84
N SER A 1032 -15.83 30.93 51.08
CA SER A 1032 -16.79 32.03 50.94
C SER A 1032 -17.83 31.77 49.84
N LYS A 1033 -17.62 30.74 48.99
CA LYS A 1033 -18.51 30.33 47.90
C LYS A 1033 -19.10 28.93 48.10
N TYR A 1034 -18.44 28.05 48.86
CA TYR A 1034 -18.85 26.65 49.06
C TYR A 1034 -18.90 26.20 50.53
N ASP A 1035 -19.79 25.26 50.86
CA ASP A 1035 -19.69 24.49 52.11
C ASP A 1035 -18.74 23.29 51.92
N ILE A 1036 -17.49 23.43 52.39
CA ILE A 1036 -16.48 22.36 52.39
C ILE A 1036 -16.96 21.06 53.07
N ASN A 1037 -17.83 21.15 54.07
CA ASN A 1037 -18.35 19.98 54.81
C ASN A 1037 -19.36 19.17 53.96
N SER A 1038 -19.87 19.74 52.87
CA SER A 1038 -20.73 19.07 51.91
C SER A 1038 -19.96 18.27 50.85
N LEU A 1039 -18.64 18.48 50.68
CA LEU A 1039 -17.85 17.83 49.62
C LEU A 1039 -17.93 16.30 49.71
N ARG A 1040 -18.40 15.65 48.65
CA ARG A 1040 -18.41 14.18 48.53
C ARG A 1040 -17.73 13.75 47.22
N PRO A 1041 -16.71 12.88 47.25
CA PRO A 1041 -16.26 12.20 46.05
C PRO A 1041 -17.40 11.36 45.46
N VAL A 1042 -17.42 11.24 44.13
CA VAL A 1042 -18.47 10.56 43.36
C VAL A 1042 -17.90 9.38 42.57
N SER A 1043 -16.76 9.57 41.89
CA SER A 1043 -16.06 8.53 41.12
C SER A 1043 -14.58 8.91 40.92
N GLY A 1044 -13.78 7.97 40.41
CA GLY A 1044 -12.44 8.20 39.89
C GLY A 1044 -11.99 7.00 39.06
N SER A 1045 -10.99 7.18 38.19
CA SER A 1045 -10.51 6.09 37.31
C SER A 1045 -9.84 4.94 38.09
N HIS A 1046 -9.25 5.25 39.24
CA HIS A 1046 -8.50 4.33 40.09
C HIS A 1046 -8.93 4.47 41.58
N PRO A 1047 -8.52 3.56 42.49
CA PRO A 1047 -8.79 3.73 43.93
C PRO A 1047 -8.05 4.94 44.53
N PHE A 1048 -8.74 5.75 45.31
CA PHE A 1048 -8.17 6.92 46.00
C PHE A 1048 -8.70 7.09 47.43
N VAL A 1049 -8.01 7.93 48.20
CA VAL A 1049 -8.45 8.42 49.52
C VAL A 1049 -8.61 9.94 49.46
N THR A 1050 -9.82 10.44 49.74
CA THR A 1050 -10.04 11.88 49.96
C THR A 1050 -9.70 12.27 51.40
N LYS A 1051 -8.93 13.33 51.56
CA LYS A 1051 -8.63 14.00 52.83
C LYS A 1051 -9.01 15.47 52.71
N ILE A 1052 -9.55 16.06 53.78
CA ILE A 1052 -9.72 17.51 53.89
C ILE A 1052 -8.79 17.99 55.00
N SER A 1053 -7.98 18.99 54.69
CA SER A 1053 -6.91 19.55 55.53
C SER A 1053 -7.09 21.05 55.71
N ASP A 1054 -6.48 21.59 56.76
CA ASP A 1054 -6.19 23.03 56.90
C ASP A 1054 -7.41 23.98 56.73
N GLY A 1055 -8.62 23.45 56.91
CA GLY A 1055 -9.89 24.15 56.83
C GLY A 1055 -10.55 24.15 55.44
N ASN A 1056 -9.78 24.21 54.35
CA ASN A 1056 -10.32 24.31 52.99
C ASN A 1056 -9.58 23.50 51.90
N LYS A 1057 -8.50 22.81 52.23
CA LYS A 1057 -7.70 22.03 51.26
C LYS A 1057 -8.28 20.63 51.12
N ALA A 1058 -8.93 20.32 50.00
CA ALA A 1058 -9.31 18.97 49.65
C ALA A 1058 -8.17 18.29 48.86
N GLU A 1059 -7.84 17.05 49.22
CA GLU A 1059 -6.74 16.28 48.66
C GLU A 1059 -7.26 14.89 48.24
N PHE A 1060 -6.95 14.45 47.02
CA PHE A 1060 -7.35 13.15 46.49
C PHE A 1060 -6.10 12.33 46.17
N PHE A 1061 -5.76 11.39 47.07
CA PHE A 1061 -4.55 10.57 46.97
C PHE A 1061 -4.84 9.23 46.27
N PHE A 1062 -4.36 9.09 45.05
CA PHE A 1062 -4.25 7.82 44.31
C PHE A 1062 -2.88 7.20 44.59
N LYS A 1063 -2.84 5.99 45.15
CA LYS A 1063 -1.60 5.35 45.59
C LYS A 1063 -1.37 4.01 44.90
N ASP A 1064 -0.13 3.77 44.47
CA ASP A 1064 0.32 2.55 43.79
C ASP A 1064 -0.52 2.18 42.55
N ILE A 1065 -1.04 3.19 41.83
CA ILE A 1065 -1.89 2.99 40.65
C ILE A 1065 -1.10 2.56 39.40
N ASN A 1066 0.18 2.94 39.31
CA ASN A 1066 1.07 2.63 38.19
C ASN A 1066 0.48 3.08 36.83
N LEU A 1067 0.11 4.36 36.75
CA LEU A 1067 -0.47 4.98 35.56
C LEU A 1067 0.57 4.99 34.42
N PRO A 1068 0.29 4.35 33.26
CA PRO A 1068 1.22 4.29 32.14
C PRO A 1068 1.54 5.67 31.54
N PHE A 1069 2.41 5.69 30.53
CA PHE A 1069 2.83 6.91 29.82
C PHE A 1069 2.71 6.77 28.29
N ASP A 1070 1.98 5.74 27.84
CA ASP A 1070 1.54 5.59 26.46
C ASP A 1070 0.14 6.20 26.27
N ASP A 1071 -0.01 6.92 25.15
CA ASP A 1071 -1.19 7.68 24.69
C ASP A 1071 -2.51 6.87 24.57
N ALA A 1072 -2.47 5.58 24.91
CA ALA A 1072 -3.61 4.67 24.88
C ALA A 1072 -4.16 4.34 26.28
N THR A 1073 -3.37 4.53 27.35
CA THR A 1073 -3.74 4.10 28.72
C THR A 1073 -3.23 5.01 29.86
N ASN A 1074 -2.60 6.14 29.56
CA ASN A 1074 -2.05 7.13 30.50
C ASN A 1074 -3.10 8.05 31.17
N ASP A 1075 -4.38 7.88 30.84
CA ASP A 1075 -5.53 8.69 31.27
C ASP A 1075 -6.03 8.42 32.71
N GLY A 1076 -6.48 9.48 33.39
CA GLY A 1076 -7.10 9.41 34.71
C GLY A 1076 -8.11 10.52 35.00
N TYR A 1077 -8.97 10.30 36.00
CA TYR A 1077 -9.92 11.31 36.46
C TYR A 1077 -10.33 11.16 37.92
N VAL A 1078 -10.78 12.25 38.53
CA VAL A 1078 -11.58 12.25 39.78
C VAL A 1078 -12.81 13.14 39.63
N ALA A 1079 -13.95 12.65 40.09
CA ALA A 1079 -15.22 13.36 40.10
C ALA A 1079 -15.71 13.53 41.54
N PHE A 1080 -16.10 14.76 41.91
CA PHE A 1080 -16.70 15.05 43.21
C PHE A 1080 -17.83 16.06 43.09
N LYS A 1081 -18.60 16.24 44.17
CA LYS A 1081 -19.63 17.28 44.26
C LYS A 1081 -19.57 18.03 45.57
N ILE A 1082 -19.92 19.30 45.52
CA ILE A 1082 -19.91 20.23 46.66
C ILE A 1082 -21.08 21.21 46.52
N ARG A 1083 -21.66 21.67 47.64
CA ARG A 1083 -22.70 22.69 47.63
C ARG A 1083 -22.12 24.09 47.56
N THR A 1084 -22.70 24.91 46.70
CA THR A 1084 -22.56 26.37 46.78
C THR A 1084 -23.24 26.89 48.06
N LEU A 1085 -22.80 28.03 48.57
CA LEU A 1085 -23.49 28.69 49.68
C LEU A 1085 -24.74 29.43 49.19
N ALA A 1086 -25.82 29.39 49.97
CA ALA A 1086 -27.08 30.09 49.67
C ALA A 1086 -27.00 31.63 49.74
N SER A 1087 -25.80 32.20 49.82
CA SER A 1087 -25.51 33.63 49.88
C SER A 1087 -25.11 34.24 48.52
N LEU A 1088 -24.89 33.43 47.48
CA LEU A 1088 -24.54 33.93 46.15
C LEU A 1088 -25.74 34.56 45.43
N GLN A 1089 -25.48 35.53 44.57
CA GLN A 1089 -26.51 36.35 43.92
C GLN A 1089 -26.33 36.41 42.40
N HIS A 1090 -27.35 36.91 41.68
CA HIS A 1090 -27.27 37.07 40.23
C HIS A 1090 -26.14 38.04 39.85
N GLY A 1091 -25.20 37.58 39.03
CA GLY A 1091 -23.98 38.29 38.65
C GLY A 1091 -22.72 37.84 39.39
N ASP A 1092 -22.84 37.08 40.49
CA ASP A 1092 -21.69 36.40 41.10
C ASP A 1092 -21.12 35.35 40.14
N SER A 1093 -19.84 35.03 40.35
CA SER A 1093 -19.23 33.78 39.89
C SER A 1093 -18.65 32.98 41.05
N PHE A 1094 -18.34 31.73 40.76
CA PHE A 1094 -17.37 30.92 41.47
C PHE A 1094 -16.37 30.35 40.45
N SER A 1095 -15.09 30.32 40.83
CA SER A 1095 -13.97 29.87 40.00
C SER A 1095 -13.10 28.94 40.81
N ASN A 1096 -12.62 27.84 40.23
CA ASN A 1096 -11.73 26.91 40.95
C ASN A 1096 -10.86 26.06 40.01
N SER A 1097 -9.56 25.97 40.28
CA SER A 1097 -8.56 25.11 39.59
C SER A 1097 -8.09 23.98 40.53
N VAL A 1098 -7.14 23.13 40.10
CA VAL A 1098 -6.44 22.18 40.99
C VAL A 1098 -4.98 22.01 40.61
N SER A 1099 -4.17 21.65 41.61
CA SER A 1099 -2.76 21.26 41.48
C SER A 1099 -2.64 19.74 41.42
N ILE A 1100 -2.14 19.19 40.31
CA ILE A 1100 -2.06 17.76 40.04
C ILE A 1100 -0.61 17.27 40.11
N TYR A 1101 -0.28 16.52 41.15
CA TYR A 1101 1.07 16.02 41.42
C TYR A 1101 1.21 14.56 40.98
N PHE A 1102 2.19 14.26 40.14
CA PHE A 1102 2.58 12.88 39.78
C PHE A 1102 3.83 12.49 40.60
N ASP A 1103 3.72 11.41 41.39
CA ASP A 1103 4.69 10.95 42.39
C ASP A 1103 5.26 12.06 43.31
N TYR A 1104 6.45 12.57 42.98
CA TYR A 1104 7.17 13.61 43.73
C TYR A 1104 7.50 14.84 42.86
N ASN A 1105 6.90 14.94 41.68
CA ASN A 1105 7.12 16.04 40.75
C ASN A 1105 6.38 17.31 41.21
N TYR A 1106 6.73 18.44 40.60
CA TYR A 1106 5.95 19.68 40.72
C TYR A 1106 4.53 19.48 40.17
N PRO A 1107 3.54 20.23 40.70
CA PRO A 1107 2.17 20.09 40.24
C PRO A 1107 1.97 20.68 38.84
N ILE A 1108 1.09 20.05 38.07
CA ILE A 1108 0.45 20.67 36.92
C ILE A 1108 -0.83 21.36 37.44
N ASP A 1109 -0.87 22.68 37.39
CA ASP A 1109 -2.06 23.45 37.76
C ASP A 1109 -3.04 23.52 36.56
N THR A 1110 -4.31 23.22 36.78
CA THR A 1110 -5.35 23.33 35.74
C THR A 1110 -5.77 24.79 35.53
N GLU A 1111 -6.32 25.07 34.35
CA GLU A 1111 -7.07 26.31 34.11
C GLU A 1111 -8.24 26.54 35.09
N LEU A 1112 -8.66 27.80 35.23
CA LEU A 1112 -9.68 28.23 36.18
C LEU A 1112 -11.12 27.93 35.72
N ALA A 1113 -11.67 26.81 36.18
CA ALA A 1113 -13.05 26.41 35.94
C ALA A 1113 -14.03 27.42 36.56
N THR A 1114 -14.53 28.36 35.74
CA THR A 1114 -15.38 29.47 36.17
C THR A 1114 -16.83 29.30 35.71
N THR A 1115 -17.75 29.44 36.66
CA THR A 1115 -19.20 29.40 36.42
C THR A 1115 -19.84 30.69 36.96
N TYR A 1116 -20.67 31.32 36.13
CA TYR A 1116 -21.39 32.56 36.45
C TYR A 1116 -22.86 32.29 36.78
N ILE A 1117 -23.43 33.04 37.73
CA ILE A 1117 -24.84 32.96 38.10
C ILE A 1117 -25.61 33.99 37.26
N GLN A 1118 -26.04 33.60 36.07
CA GLN A 1118 -26.56 34.50 35.02
C GLN A 1118 -27.72 33.86 34.24
N THR A 1119 -28.38 34.66 33.39
CA THR A 1119 -29.40 34.18 32.44
C THR A 1119 -28.78 33.90 31.08
N LEU A 1120 -28.98 32.67 30.57
CA LEU A 1120 -28.29 32.14 29.38
C LEU A 1120 -28.57 32.92 28.09
N GLY A 1121 -27.50 33.34 27.41
CA GLY A 1121 -27.53 34.09 26.13
C GLY A 1121 -26.17 34.07 25.42
N ILE A 1122 -26.15 34.30 24.10
CA ILE A 1122 -25.00 34.05 23.21
C ILE A 1122 -24.41 35.38 22.67
N PRO A 1123 -23.07 35.61 22.73
CA PRO A 1123 -22.39 36.78 22.16
C PRO A 1123 -21.61 36.51 20.84
N GLU A 1124 -21.30 37.57 20.08
CA GLU A 1124 -20.49 37.56 18.84
C GLU A 1124 -19.05 38.09 19.04
N PHE A 1125 -18.18 37.92 18.03
CA PHE A 1125 -16.77 38.35 17.99
C PHE A 1125 -16.51 39.44 16.94
N GLU A 1126 -15.61 40.40 17.21
CA GLU A 1126 -15.10 41.37 16.21
C GLU A 1126 -13.75 40.94 15.61
N SER A 1127 -13.42 41.46 14.40
CA SER A 1127 -12.11 41.27 13.74
C SER A 1127 -11.71 42.48 12.89
N LYS A 1128 -10.39 42.71 12.72
CA LYS A 1128 -9.84 43.84 11.95
C LYS A 1128 -10.16 43.74 10.44
N GLN A 1129 -10.64 44.82 9.85
CA GLN A 1129 -10.94 44.89 8.41
C GLN A 1129 -9.75 45.44 7.59
N TYR A 1130 -9.14 44.57 6.76
CA TYR A 1130 -8.04 44.87 5.83
C TYR A 1130 -8.51 45.27 4.41
N VAL A 1131 -9.83 45.27 4.18
CA VAL A 1131 -10.48 45.89 3.01
C VAL A 1131 -11.62 46.76 3.51
N THR A 1132 -11.73 47.99 2.99
CA THR A 1132 -12.76 48.97 3.36
C THR A 1132 -13.58 49.39 2.16
N ILE A 1133 -14.88 49.60 2.38
CA ILE A 1133 -15.87 49.97 1.37
C ILE A 1133 -16.52 51.32 1.67
N TYR A 1134 -16.53 52.23 0.70
CA TYR A 1134 -17.04 53.60 0.89
C TYR A 1134 -17.51 54.22 -0.45
N PRO A 1135 -18.39 55.23 -0.45
CA PRO A 1135 -19.16 55.72 0.69
C PRO A 1135 -20.16 54.67 1.17
N ASN A 1136 -20.46 54.69 2.47
CA ASN A 1136 -21.46 53.85 3.09
C ASN A 1136 -22.25 54.71 4.09
N PRO A 1137 -23.53 55.06 3.84
CA PRO A 1137 -24.38 54.62 2.72
C PRO A 1137 -23.91 55.06 1.31
N THR A 1138 -24.35 54.36 0.27
CA THR A 1138 -24.13 54.73 -1.15
C THR A 1138 -25.45 54.87 -1.92
N SER A 1139 -25.45 55.76 -2.92
CA SER A 1139 -26.54 55.93 -3.88
C SER A 1139 -26.41 55.02 -5.13
N GLY A 1140 -25.27 54.35 -5.35
CA GLY A 1140 -25.09 53.47 -6.51
C GLY A 1140 -23.67 53.01 -6.87
N LEU A 1141 -22.62 53.51 -6.20
CA LEU A 1141 -21.22 53.10 -6.44
C LEU A 1141 -20.48 52.90 -5.11
N LEU A 1142 -19.75 51.79 -4.98
CA LEU A 1142 -18.83 51.54 -3.86
C LEU A 1142 -17.39 51.55 -4.39
N GLN A 1143 -16.50 52.28 -3.72
CA GLN A 1143 -15.05 52.17 -3.87
C GLN A 1143 -14.53 51.09 -2.91
N LEU A 1144 -13.50 50.37 -3.34
CA LEU A 1144 -12.72 49.42 -2.55
C LEU A 1144 -11.36 50.04 -2.24
N SER A 1145 -11.05 50.24 -0.96
CA SER A 1145 -9.68 50.51 -0.50
C SER A 1145 -9.13 49.30 0.22
N ARG A 1146 -7.87 48.95 -0.06
CA ARG A 1146 -7.19 47.74 0.42
C ARG A 1146 -5.71 48.04 0.60
N GLU A 1147 -5.04 47.30 1.48
CA GLU A 1147 -3.59 47.38 1.67
C GLU A 1147 -2.84 46.77 0.46
N GLU A 1148 -1.57 47.15 0.25
CA GLU A 1148 -0.86 46.91 -1.02
C GLU A 1148 -0.66 45.42 -1.37
N ASP A 1149 -0.64 44.53 -0.38
CA ASP A 1149 -0.48 43.09 -0.56
C ASP A 1149 -1.82 42.32 -0.70
N ILE A 1150 -2.97 43.02 -0.67
CA ILE A 1150 -4.30 42.41 -0.70
C ILE A 1150 -4.78 42.22 -2.15
N THR A 1151 -4.76 40.97 -2.62
CA THR A 1151 -5.39 40.59 -3.91
C THR A 1151 -6.79 40.05 -3.67
N ILE A 1152 -7.80 40.74 -4.21
CA ILE A 1152 -9.21 40.31 -4.18
C ILE A 1152 -9.47 39.41 -5.39
N SER A 1153 -9.88 38.17 -5.18
CA SER A 1153 -10.19 37.20 -6.24
C SER A 1153 -11.62 37.35 -6.74
N SER A 1154 -12.58 37.49 -5.83
CA SER A 1154 -14.01 37.60 -6.13
C SER A 1154 -14.81 38.32 -5.04
N LEU A 1155 -16.07 38.60 -5.36
CA LEU A 1155 -17.01 39.38 -4.59
C LEU A 1155 -18.41 38.73 -4.65
N ALA A 1156 -19.11 38.71 -3.52
CA ALA A 1156 -20.53 38.39 -3.43
C ALA A 1156 -21.29 39.44 -2.60
N ILE A 1157 -22.50 39.80 -3.01
CA ILE A 1157 -23.38 40.71 -2.25
C ILE A 1157 -24.71 40.01 -2.00
N TYR A 1158 -25.16 40.07 -0.74
CA TYR A 1158 -26.37 39.45 -0.24
C TYR A 1158 -27.33 40.50 0.31
N ASN A 1159 -28.64 40.30 0.16
CA ASN A 1159 -29.64 41.14 0.84
C ASN A 1159 -29.76 40.74 2.33
N SER A 1160 -30.58 41.49 3.09
CA SER A 1160 -30.84 41.21 4.51
C SER A 1160 -31.62 39.93 4.80
N LEU A 1161 -31.95 39.12 3.79
CA LEU A 1161 -32.51 37.77 3.93
C LEU A 1161 -31.48 36.67 3.63
N GLY A 1162 -30.20 37.02 3.45
CA GLY A 1162 -29.13 36.10 3.07
C GLY A 1162 -29.19 35.63 1.62
N GLN A 1163 -30.04 36.22 0.77
CA GLN A 1163 -30.13 35.87 -0.65
C GLN A 1163 -29.03 36.58 -1.42
N LEU A 1164 -28.25 35.83 -2.20
CA LEU A 1164 -27.23 36.36 -3.11
C LEU A 1164 -27.90 37.19 -4.22
N VAL A 1165 -27.59 38.49 -4.30
CA VAL A 1165 -28.18 39.42 -5.28
C VAL A 1165 -27.19 39.87 -6.36
N MET A 1166 -25.88 39.74 -6.12
CA MET A 1166 -24.84 40.10 -7.08
C MET A 1166 -23.56 39.32 -6.79
N THR A 1167 -22.81 38.95 -7.82
CA THR A 1167 -21.48 38.34 -7.72
C THR A 1167 -20.56 38.95 -8.78
N MET A 1168 -19.27 39.06 -8.49
CA MET A 1168 -18.23 39.43 -9.45
C MET A 1168 -17.02 38.51 -9.28
N PRO A 1169 -16.80 37.54 -10.18
CA PRO A 1169 -15.55 36.80 -10.24
C PRO A 1169 -14.43 37.64 -10.90
N ASN A 1170 -13.18 37.27 -10.66
CA ASN A 1170 -11.99 37.85 -11.30
C ASN A 1170 -11.78 39.35 -11.01
N MET A 1171 -11.87 39.75 -9.74
CA MET A 1171 -11.71 41.15 -9.26
C MET A 1171 -10.27 41.70 -9.34
N GLN A 1172 -9.42 41.11 -10.18
CA GLN A 1172 -8.05 41.55 -10.41
C GLN A 1172 -8.06 42.95 -11.07
N ASN A 1173 -7.58 43.95 -10.32
CA ASN A 1173 -7.55 45.38 -10.67
C ASN A 1173 -8.91 46.13 -10.66
N VAL A 1174 -9.97 45.58 -10.05
CA VAL A 1174 -11.24 46.31 -9.88
C VAL A 1174 -11.22 47.15 -8.59
N SER A 1175 -11.27 48.47 -8.72
CA SER A 1175 -11.29 49.41 -7.59
C SER A 1175 -12.68 49.89 -7.18
N SER A 1176 -13.71 49.68 -8.01
CA SER A 1176 -15.08 50.15 -7.76
C SER A 1176 -16.14 49.17 -8.23
N ILE A 1177 -17.22 49.04 -7.46
CA ILE A 1177 -18.37 48.16 -7.69
C ILE A 1177 -19.60 49.04 -7.97
N GLU A 1178 -20.27 48.84 -9.11
CA GLU A 1178 -21.57 49.48 -9.36
C GLU A 1178 -22.70 48.68 -8.70
N VAL A 1179 -23.48 49.35 -7.86
CA VAL A 1179 -24.63 48.80 -7.11
C VAL A 1179 -25.91 49.63 -7.36
N SER A 1180 -25.95 50.37 -8.47
CA SER A 1180 -27.06 51.23 -8.90
C SER A 1180 -28.37 50.46 -9.14
N SER A 1181 -28.25 49.19 -9.54
CA SER A 1181 -29.34 48.26 -9.81
C SER A 1181 -29.97 47.63 -8.56
N LEU A 1182 -29.34 47.78 -7.39
CA LEU A 1182 -29.91 47.32 -6.11
C LEU A 1182 -30.96 48.31 -5.59
N GLN A 1183 -32.04 47.79 -5.02
CA GLN A 1183 -33.07 48.59 -4.36
C GLN A 1183 -32.51 49.23 -3.07
N SER A 1184 -33.14 50.29 -2.58
CA SER A 1184 -32.76 50.92 -1.31
C SER A 1184 -32.96 49.94 -0.14
N GLY A 1185 -31.90 49.63 0.60
CA GLY A 1185 -31.88 48.56 1.60
C GLY A 1185 -30.52 48.30 2.25
N ASN A 1186 -30.52 47.36 3.20
CA ASN A 1186 -29.29 46.87 3.85
C ASN A 1186 -28.76 45.66 3.07
N TYR A 1187 -27.47 45.67 2.75
CA TYR A 1187 -26.78 44.59 2.04
C TYR A 1187 -25.51 44.18 2.79
N PHE A 1188 -25.17 42.90 2.71
CA PHE A 1188 -23.91 42.34 3.19
C PHE A 1188 -23.02 42.04 1.99
N ILE A 1189 -21.73 42.38 2.11
CA ILE A 1189 -20.73 42.21 1.08
C ILE A 1189 -19.65 41.27 1.58
N GLN A 1190 -19.43 40.16 0.86
CA GLN A 1190 -18.36 39.20 1.11
C GLN A 1190 -17.27 39.38 0.06
N ILE A 1191 -16.04 39.60 0.54
CA ILE A 1191 -14.86 39.90 -0.27
C ILE A 1191 -13.87 38.76 -0.06
N TYR A 1192 -13.59 38.02 -1.13
CA TYR A 1192 -12.68 36.87 -1.10
C TYR A 1192 -11.27 37.32 -1.51
N SER A 1193 -10.29 37.08 -0.64
CA SER A 1193 -8.92 37.60 -0.79
C SER A 1193 -7.86 36.55 -0.46
N ASN A 1194 -6.59 36.85 -0.76
CA ASN A 1194 -5.43 36.09 -0.30
C ASN A 1194 -5.22 36.09 1.23
N LYS A 1195 -6.00 36.86 2.00
CA LYS A 1195 -6.02 36.83 3.47
C LYS A 1195 -7.30 36.18 4.05
N GLY A 1196 -8.13 35.57 3.20
CA GLY A 1196 -9.41 34.97 3.58
C GLY A 1196 -10.64 35.77 3.15
N VAL A 1197 -11.77 35.53 3.82
CA VAL A 1197 -13.07 36.12 3.47
C VAL A 1197 -13.44 37.21 4.46
N LEU A 1198 -13.54 38.45 3.99
CA LEU A 1198 -14.06 39.56 4.78
C LEU A 1198 -15.56 39.71 4.54
N THR A 1199 -16.37 39.76 5.59
CA THR A 1199 -17.78 40.21 5.50
C THR A 1199 -17.90 41.63 6.05
N SER A 1200 -18.54 42.52 5.29
CA SER A 1200 -18.90 43.87 5.74
C SER A 1200 -20.35 44.18 5.34
N LYS A 1201 -20.89 45.31 5.80
CA LYS A 1201 -22.28 45.72 5.59
C LYS A 1201 -22.34 47.10 4.95
N PHE A 1202 -23.14 47.26 3.89
CA PHE A 1202 -23.44 48.58 3.33
C PHE A 1202 -24.94 48.86 3.22
N ILE A 1203 -25.27 50.15 3.14
CA ILE A 1203 -26.62 50.64 2.94
C ILE A 1203 -26.71 51.26 1.54
N LYS A 1204 -27.56 50.71 0.69
CA LYS A 1204 -28.00 51.37 -0.54
C LYS A 1204 -29.18 52.28 -0.17
N PHE A 1205 -29.13 53.55 -0.57
CA PHE A 1205 -30.28 54.46 -0.50
C PHE A 1205 -30.77 54.86 -1.89
#